data_AF-A0A7V4CIJ6-F1
#
_entry.id   AF-A0A7V4CIJ6-F1
#
_cell.length_a   1.000
_cell.length_b   1.000
_cell.length_c   1.000
_cell.angle_alpha   90.00
_cell.angle_beta   90.00
_cell.angle_gamma   90.00
#
_symmetry.space_group_name_H-M   'P 1'
#
loop_
_entity.id
_entity.type
_entity.pdbx_description
1 polymer ?
#
loop_
_entity_poly.entity_id
_entity_poly.type
_entity_poly.pdbx_seq_one_letter_code
_entity_poly.pdbx_strand_id
1 'polypeptide(L)'
;FSPEIRDLQNEVDYVIITTDALSSYFTLFITYQKKKGVRTELKTTSYINSNYPGRDLQEKIRNFIIDYFNTRGLKYVLLAGDNAQVPARRARAVVGNTTGNIPCDLYYADLQWSWDGNRNNIFGEMGSDTVDLFHDIYIGRISCENSNEVNTFINKTLTYEKNPPTDYLKKVLLPSVMLWSSYPYHGRIVNESIANITPPGFFDAQLIDPSSYQMFDSINRGYHYCHPAAHGDDIGLYHESGTPIYTTSQANSQTNNNRLTIMNSIACYPGNFEYSDCLAEVLMNNSNGGCVAVIMNSRYGWGTPPSMGPSEKLDVRFYDFLFLRDSIEIGKAHSRSKDYYQAIAQAQAVYRWCVYELNLFGNPSLPLWTDIPANLTIQKPDTIQTGSQTLRIIVQSQGQPLANAKVGIYKENEVLASGYTNSQGILDILINPITPGYLYVMAYKKNYFPKEESIYVRTGTPQPHIIMRNIIIDDAGQTNPNGRLDPGETAKVYIWVKNVGTANATNLTGRLRTQSNYIILLDTISNYGNLSPNDSSLGDFYKIYALSTTPPGTMANFELSLQANEGNWQYNFDLQIGRLPQPKYVYLDHDTGYCLLTVTAVGGVGYLDPPSVDQGNGFRYPKTSSVSQLYYGSLIMGNSDNYVVDRFYGRPASSHNTDFRLRDSLEILTSPLGDQVYYCSFDDGAHPTPKRIRIYQTTLQNDDIGYDDFVIYLVDIKNEGSQQVNNLYFGIIGDFDVNPSSPTSDIARSDTIKKLIYMRNSQNQDPTVGFKLLSNSPLANLFCVDHARYVYPDTSLSEGTKFRILNGTLRQWQSNRAYDWSICLSVGPFNLAPNEQVRVAFAVLGGHSENAFIINADSAQSYYDNYLAGISERNAEKITKLNSTFFVKKSDKIIINSKIKEKATITLYDLTGREIGRFIKDNKDSFELPIKKLNNGIYFLKIKGEKEENYRIVILK
;
A
#
# COMPACT_ATOMS: atom_id res chain seq x y z
N PHE A 1 -4.43 -6.66 12.44
CA PHE A 1 -4.30 -5.25 12.05
C PHE A 1 -5.71 -4.76 11.73
N SER A 2 -6.16 -3.59 12.19
CA SER A 2 -7.34 -2.92 11.60
C SER A 2 -6.80 -1.75 10.79
N PRO A 3 -7.40 -1.41 9.63
CA PRO A 3 -7.00 -0.22 8.90
C PRO A 3 -7.11 1.00 9.82
N GLU A 4 -6.05 1.79 9.91
CA GLU A 4 -6.10 3.07 10.60
C GLU A 4 -7.12 3.96 9.89
N ILE A 5 -8.14 4.40 10.61
CA ILE A 5 -9.11 5.38 10.12
C ILE A 5 -8.35 6.68 9.89
N ARG A 6 -8.15 7.05 8.61
CA ARG A 6 -7.53 8.33 8.22
C ARG A 6 -8.61 9.39 8.10
N ASP A 7 -8.65 10.35 9.01
CA ASP A 7 -9.47 11.57 8.87
C ASP A 7 -8.74 12.52 7.89
N LEU A 8 -9.39 12.86 6.78
CA LEU A 8 -8.85 13.64 5.67
C LEU A 8 -9.86 14.72 5.22
N GLN A 9 -9.38 15.86 4.74
CA GLN A 9 -10.19 17.06 4.44
C GLN A 9 -11.33 16.89 3.41
N ASN A 10 -11.39 15.77 2.67
CA ASN A 10 -12.47 15.45 1.74
C ASN A 10 -12.94 13.99 1.90
N GLU A 11 -13.27 13.62 3.14
CA GLU A 11 -13.70 12.27 3.49
C GLU A 11 -14.89 11.74 2.66
N VAL A 12 -14.76 10.52 2.14
CA VAL A 12 -15.87 9.70 1.65
C VAL A 12 -15.84 8.42 2.45
N ASP A 13 -16.77 8.24 3.39
CA ASP A 13 -16.82 7.05 4.24
C ASP A 13 -17.31 5.81 3.47
N TYR A 14 -18.21 6.01 2.51
CA TYR A 14 -18.97 4.93 1.87
C TYR A 14 -19.13 5.19 0.36
N VAL A 15 -18.82 4.19 -0.46
CA VAL A 15 -19.10 4.23 -1.91
C VAL A 15 -20.04 3.11 -2.33
N ILE A 16 -21.02 3.45 -3.17
CA ILE A 16 -21.85 2.51 -3.92
C ILE A 16 -21.31 2.43 -5.34
N ILE A 17 -20.99 1.23 -5.81
CA ILE A 17 -20.55 0.96 -7.19
C ILE A 17 -21.66 0.18 -7.89
N THR A 18 -22.22 0.72 -8.97
CA THR A 18 -23.37 0.14 -9.69
C THR A 18 -23.33 0.49 -11.18
N THR A 19 -24.24 -0.02 -12.00
CA THR A 19 -24.42 0.44 -13.39
C THR A 19 -25.18 1.77 -13.47
N ASP A 20 -25.08 2.47 -14.60
CA ASP A 20 -25.86 3.69 -14.84
C ASP A 20 -27.38 3.42 -14.75
N ALA A 21 -27.83 2.26 -15.26
CA ALA A 21 -29.23 1.84 -15.26
C ALA A 21 -29.84 1.70 -13.87
N LEU A 22 -29.04 1.32 -12.87
CA LEU A 22 -29.49 1.11 -11.49
C LEU A 22 -29.24 2.32 -10.57
N SER A 23 -28.39 3.27 -11.00
CA SER A 23 -27.86 4.34 -10.16
C SER A 23 -28.93 5.21 -9.46
N SER A 24 -30.00 5.57 -10.17
CA SER A 24 -31.04 6.48 -9.67
C SER A 24 -31.87 5.88 -8.53
N TYR A 25 -31.98 4.54 -8.46
CA TYR A 25 -32.76 3.85 -7.43
C TYR A 25 -32.11 3.86 -6.05
N PHE A 26 -30.81 4.19 -5.94
CA PHE A 26 -30.10 4.25 -4.66
C PHE A 26 -30.29 5.56 -3.89
N THR A 27 -31.01 6.54 -4.44
CA THR A 27 -31.19 7.88 -3.83
C THR A 27 -31.66 7.79 -2.38
N LEU A 28 -32.68 6.96 -2.09
CA LEU A 28 -33.23 6.81 -0.74
C LEU A 28 -32.18 6.27 0.24
N PHE A 29 -31.40 5.27 -0.17
CA PHE A 29 -30.35 4.69 0.66
C PHE A 29 -29.21 5.68 0.91
N ILE A 30 -28.74 6.40 -0.13
CA ILE A 30 -27.70 7.44 -0.01
C ILE A 30 -28.16 8.53 0.96
N THR A 31 -29.39 9.03 0.82
CA THR A 31 -29.94 10.04 1.74
C THR A 31 -30.01 9.52 3.17
N TYR A 32 -30.40 8.26 3.37
CA TYR A 32 -30.42 7.64 4.70
C TYR A 32 -29.01 7.53 5.31
N GLN A 33 -28.00 7.08 4.56
CA GLN A 33 -26.61 7.04 5.02
C GLN A 33 -26.10 8.45 5.37
N LYS A 34 -26.40 9.47 4.54
CA LYS A 34 -26.05 10.87 4.81
C LYS A 34 -26.73 11.41 6.08
N LYS A 35 -27.99 11.06 6.33
CA LYS A 35 -28.68 11.39 7.60
C LYS A 35 -28.00 10.75 8.81
N LYS A 36 -27.47 9.53 8.69
CA LYS A 36 -26.61 8.90 9.71
C LYS A 36 -25.23 9.58 9.87
N GLY A 37 -24.94 10.63 9.11
CA GLY A 37 -23.64 11.30 9.12
C GLY A 37 -22.54 10.49 8.42
N VAL A 38 -22.90 9.61 7.49
CA VAL A 38 -21.96 8.83 6.67
C VAL A 38 -21.78 9.52 5.33
N ARG A 39 -20.56 9.94 5.00
CA ARG A 39 -20.26 10.62 3.73
C ARG A 39 -20.30 9.60 2.59
N THR A 40 -21.41 9.61 1.85
CA THR A 40 -21.75 8.56 0.89
C THR A 40 -21.78 9.10 -0.54
N GLU A 41 -21.04 8.43 -1.43
CA GLU A 41 -21.04 8.67 -2.87
C GLU A 41 -21.50 7.44 -3.65
N LEU A 42 -21.93 7.68 -4.90
CA LEU A 42 -22.22 6.65 -5.88
C LEU A 42 -21.35 6.89 -7.11
N LYS A 43 -20.74 5.82 -7.63
CA LYS A 43 -20.02 5.83 -8.90
C LYS A 43 -20.52 4.71 -9.79
N THR A 44 -20.68 5.01 -11.07
CA THR A 44 -21.12 4.01 -12.03
C THR A 44 -19.93 3.23 -12.60
N THR A 45 -20.13 1.98 -12.99
CA THR A 45 -19.10 1.17 -13.63
C THR A 45 -18.61 1.80 -14.93
N SER A 46 -19.49 2.48 -15.69
CA SER A 46 -19.10 3.28 -16.87
C SER A 46 -18.17 4.44 -16.50
N TYR A 47 -18.48 5.19 -15.43
CA TYR A 47 -17.60 6.25 -14.95
C TYR A 47 -16.22 5.71 -14.57
N ILE A 48 -16.17 4.64 -13.78
CA ILE A 48 -14.90 4.04 -13.34
C ILE A 48 -14.10 3.54 -14.55
N ASN A 49 -14.77 2.84 -15.48
CA ASN A 49 -14.14 2.30 -16.68
C ASN A 49 -13.45 3.38 -17.54
N SER A 50 -14.04 4.58 -17.60
CA SER A 50 -13.51 5.71 -18.37
C SER A 50 -12.46 6.54 -17.65
N ASN A 51 -12.42 6.53 -16.32
CA ASN A 51 -11.59 7.46 -15.53
C ASN A 51 -10.42 6.79 -14.81
N TYR A 52 -10.40 5.46 -14.67
CA TYR A 52 -9.33 4.75 -13.97
C TYR A 52 -8.56 3.82 -14.91
N PRO A 53 -7.22 3.73 -14.78
CA PRO A 53 -6.40 2.79 -15.53
C PRO A 53 -6.58 1.38 -14.98
N GLY A 54 -6.35 0.38 -15.84
CA GLY A 54 -6.45 -1.05 -15.52
C GLY A 54 -6.74 -1.88 -16.76
N ARG A 55 -6.30 -3.14 -16.75
CA ARG A 55 -6.43 -4.08 -17.88
C ARG A 55 -7.88 -4.44 -18.19
N ASP A 56 -8.73 -4.45 -17.17
CA ASP A 56 -10.14 -4.80 -17.22
C ASP A 56 -10.95 -4.00 -16.18
N LEU A 57 -12.27 -4.16 -16.19
CA LEU A 57 -13.15 -3.40 -15.29
C LEU A 57 -12.87 -3.71 -13.81
N GLN A 58 -12.56 -4.96 -13.47
CA GLN A 58 -12.24 -5.35 -12.10
C GLN A 58 -10.98 -4.63 -11.58
N GLU A 59 -9.91 -4.58 -12.36
CA GLU A 59 -8.70 -3.84 -11.97
C GLU A 59 -8.98 -2.33 -11.86
N LYS A 60 -9.78 -1.77 -12.78
CA LYS A 60 -10.19 -0.36 -12.70
C LYS A 60 -11.02 -0.05 -11.45
N ILE A 61 -11.94 -0.94 -11.06
CA ILE A 61 -12.71 -0.82 -9.82
C ILE A 61 -11.79 -0.87 -8.60
N ARG A 62 -10.85 -1.83 -8.54
CA ARG A 62 -9.88 -1.91 -7.44
C ARG A 62 -9.01 -0.65 -7.37
N ASN A 63 -8.52 -0.15 -8.50
CA ASN A 63 -7.71 1.08 -8.55
C ASN A 63 -8.50 2.32 -8.12
N PHE A 64 -9.78 2.40 -8.48
CA PHE A 64 -10.69 3.42 -7.97
C PHE A 64 -10.82 3.36 -6.43
N ILE A 65 -10.98 2.17 -5.87
CA ILE A 65 -11.08 1.98 -4.42
C ILE A 65 -9.76 2.36 -3.73
N ILE A 66 -8.60 1.97 -4.28
CA ILE A 66 -7.28 2.34 -3.78
C ILE A 66 -7.11 3.86 -3.74
N ASP A 67 -7.50 4.56 -4.81
CA ASP A 67 -7.45 6.02 -4.88
C ASP A 67 -8.33 6.66 -3.80
N TYR A 68 -9.58 6.20 -3.65
CA TYR A 68 -10.50 6.73 -2.64
C TYR A 68 -10.05 6.42 -1.22
N PHE A 69 -9.47 5.24 -0.97
CA PHE A 69 -8.87 4.90 0.31
C PHE A 69 -7.72 5.86 0.65
N ASN A 70 -6.80 6.08 -0.28
CA ASN A 70 -5.61 6.89 -0.05
C ASN A 70 -5.89 8.39 0.02
N THR A 71 -6.86 8.90 -0.75
CA THR A 71 -7.09 10.36 -0.89
C THR A 71 -8.36 10.86 -0.20
N ARG A 72 -9.30 9.96 0.15
CA ARG A 72 -10.62 10.29 0.73
C ARG A 72 -10.95 9.49 1.99
N GLY A 73 -10.07 8.62 2.50
CA GLY A 73 -10.29 7.89 3.75
C GLY A 73 -11.45 6.89 3.69
N LEU A 74 -11.66 6.25 2.53
CA LEU A 74 -12.74 5.28 2.28
C LEU A 74 -12.76 4.12 3.28
N LYS A 75 -13.95 3.75 3.75
CA LYS A 75 -14.15 2.69 4.78
C LYS A 75 -15.05 1.56 4.31
N TYR A 76 -16.10 1.87 3.55
CA TYR A 76 -17.10 0.91 3.12
C TYR A 76 -17.33 0.98 1.61
N VAL A 77 -17.47 -0.17 0.97
CA VAL A 77 -17.87 -0.28 -0.43
C VAL A 77 -19.03 -1.26 -0.57
N LEU A 78 -20.09 -0.81 -1.23
CA LEU A 78 -21.20 -1.66 -1.66
C LEU A 78 -21.08 -1.93 -3.15
N LEU A 79 -20.82 -3.19 -3.51
CA LEU A 79 -20.91 -3.68 -4.87
C LEU A 79 -22.40 -3.92 -5.18
N ALA A 80 -23.02 -2.95 -5.83
CA ALA A 80 -24.45 -2.93 -6.09
C ALA A 80 -24.75 -3.41 -7.51
N GLY A 81 -24.82 -4.72 -7.66
CA GLY A 81 -25.05 -5.41 -8.91
C GLY A 81 -24.67 -6.88 -8.80
N ASP A 82 -25.32 -7.73 -9.60
CA ASP A 82 -24.82 -9.07 -9.84
C ASP A 82 -23.48 -9.02 -10.64
N ASN A 83 -22.85 -10.16 -10.89
CA ASN A 83 -21.55 -10.26 -11.53
C ASN A 83 -21.51 -9.63 -12.94
N ALA A 84 -22.64 -9.62 -13.66
CA ALA A 84 -22.73 -8.95 -14.96
C ALA A 84 -22.71 -7.41 -14.85
N GLN A 85 -23.26 -6.86 -13.75
CA GLN A 85 -23.34 -5.41 -13.50
C GLN A 85 -22.08 -4.89 -12.81
N VAL A 86 -21.57 -5.63 -11.81
CA VAL A 86 -20.37 -5.32 -11.03
C VAL A 86 -19.55 -6.60 -10.86
N PRO A 87 -18.56 -6.85 -11.75
CA PRO A 87 -17.88 -8.13 -11.79
C PRO A 87 -17.02 -8.39 -10.56
N ALA A 88 -17.03 -9.63 -10.06
CA ALA A 88 -16.03 -10.09 -9.10
C ALA A 88 -14.71 -10.46 -9.81
N ARG A 89 -13.62 -10.55 -9.04
CA ARG A 89 -12.39 -11.17 -9.51
C ARG A 89 -12.38 -12.65 -9.15
N ARG A 90 -11.98 -13.51 -10.10
CA ARG A 90 -11.74 -14.93 -9.84
C ARG A 90 -10.35 -15.14 -9.26
N ALA A 91 -10.29 -15.61 -8.02
CA ALA A 91 -9.06 -15.96 -7.32
C ALA A 91 -8.74 -17.46 -7.46
N ARG A 92 -7.47 -17.79 -7.71
CA ARG A 92 -6.97 -19.15 -7.89
C ARG A 92 -6.59 -19.74 -6.54
N ALA A 93 -7.14 -20.91 -6.25
CA ALA A 93 -6.68 -21.75 -5.15
C ALA A 93 -6.66 -23.23 -5.59
N VAL A 94 -5.70 -24.00 -5.08
CA VAL A 94 -5.56 -25.43 -5.37
C VAL A 94 -5.52 -26.19 -4.05
N VAL A 95 -6.47 -27.10 -3.83
CA VAL A 95 -6.56 -27.93 -2.63
C VAL A 95 -6.64 -29.39 -3.07
N GLY A 96 -5.59 -30.17 -2.79
CA GLY A 96 -5.46 -31.52 -3.33
C GLY A 96 -5.48 -31.51 -4.86
N ASN A 97 -6.39 -32.28 -5.46
CA ASN A 97 -6.60 -32.33 -6.91
C ASN A 97 -7.66 -31.32 -7.40
N THR A 98 -8.21 -30.51 -6.51
CA THR A 98 -9.27 -29.56 -6.83
C THR A 98 -8.68 -28.18 -7.07
N THR A 99 -8.91 -27.65 -8.26
CA THR A 99 -8.49 -26.31 -8.66
C THR A 99 -9.70 -25.38 -8.76
N GLY A 100 -9.69 -24.30 -8.00
CA GLY A 100 -10.75 -23.30 -7.96
C GLY A 100 -10.36 -22.01 -8.67
N ASN A 101 -11.28 -21.48 -9.47
CA ASN A 101 -11.34 -20.07 -9.85
C ASN A 101 -12.56 -19.47 -9.14
N ILE A 102 -12.30 -18.84 -8.00
CA ILE A 102 -13.28 -18.54 -6.97
C ILE A 102 -13.67 -17.06 -7.08
N PRO A 103 -14.95 -16.71 -7.31
CA PRO A 103 -15.37 -15.32 -7.31
C PRO A 103 -15.21 -14.75 -5.89
N CYS A 104 -14.39 -13.71 -5.79
CA CYS A 104 -13.79 -13.25 -4.55
C CYS A 104 -13.90 -11.73 -4.47
N ASP A 105 -14.81 -11.24 -3.63
CA ASP A 105 -14.97 -9.81 -3.39
C ASP A 105 -13.89 -9.24 -2.43
N LEU A 106 -13.13 -10.11 -1.74
CA LEU A 106 -11.94 -9.72 -0.97
C LEU A 106 -10.88 -9.04 -1.88
N TYR A 107 -10.85 -9.34 -3.17
CA TYR A 107 -10.01 -8.64 -4.15
C TYR A 107 -10.19 -7.11 -4.10
N TYR A 108 -11.39 -6.63 -3.77
CA TYR A 108 -11.70 -5.21 -3.66
C TYR A 108 -11.46 -4.63 -2.25
N ALA A 109 -11.17 -5.48 -1.26
CA ALA A 109 -10.90 -5.08 0.12
C ALA A 109 -9.43 -5.19 0.52
N ASP A 110 -8.68 -6.10 -0.10
CA ASP A 110 -7.22 -6.22 -0.01
C ASP A 110 -6.61 -5.26 -1.04
N LEU A 111 -6.14 -4.11 -0.57
CA LEU A 111 -5.72 -2.98 -1.41
C LEU A 111 -4.21 -2.91 -1.60
N GLN A 112 -3.42 -3.61 -0.79
CA GLN A 112 -1.97 -3.68 -0.97
C GLN A 112 -1.58 -4.73 -2.00
N TRP A 113 -0.36 -4.58 -2.53
CA TRP A 113 0.28 -5.55 -3.41
C TRP A 113 -0.52 -5.90 -4.68
N SER A 114 0.01 -6.84 -5.45
CA SER A 114 -0.63 -7.34 -6.66
C SER A 114 -1.33 -8.67 -6.38
N TRP A 115 -2.58 -8.74 -6.83
CA TRP A 115 -3.34 -9.98 -6.99
C TRP A 115 -2.99 -10.74 -8.26
N ASP A 116 -2.09 -10.24 -9.10
CA ASP A 116 -1.49 -10.93 -10.24
C ASP A 116 -0.02 -10.47 -10.31
N GLY A 117 0.78 -10.93 -9.34
CA GLY A 117 2.16 -10.52 -9.12
C GLY A 117 3.09 -11.04 -10.21
N ASN A 118 2.81 -12.22 -10.75
CA ASN A 118 3.57 -12.84 -11.84
C ASN A 118 3.08 -12.45 -13.25
N ARG A 119 2.01 -11.64 -13.34
CA ARG A 119 1.43 -11.09 -14.59
C ARG A 119 0.95 -12.16 -15.57
N ASN A 120 0.46 -13.29 -15.08
CA ASN A 120 -0.05 -14.38 -15.91
C ASN A 120 -1.58 -14.32 -16.11
N ASN A 121 -2.27 -13.31 -15.55
CA ASN A 121 -3.74 -13.17 -15.52
C ASN A 121 -4.47 -14.29 -14.77
N ILE A 122 -3.79 -14.95 -13.85
CA ILE A 122 -4.34 -15.85 -12.84
C ILE A 122 -4.16 -15.14 -11.51
N PHE A 123 -5.26 -14.88 -10.81
CA PHE A 123 -5.21 -13.94 -9.69
C PHE A 123 -5.23 -14.65 -8.33
N GLY A 124 -4.52 -14.14 -7.34
CA GLY A 124 -4.51 -14.65 -5.96
C GLY A 124 -3.80 -16.01 -5.77
N GLU A 125 -2.95 -16.41 -6.72
CA GLU A 125 -2.19 -17.65 -6.68
C GLU A 125 -1.34 -17.76 -5.40
N MET A 126 -1.43 -18.92 -4.74
CA MET A 126 -0.57 -19.21 -3.59
C MET A 126 0.86 -19.51 -4.05
N GLY A 127 1.82 -18.77 -3.51
CA GLY A 127 3.25 -18.91 -3.85
C GLY A 127 3.69 -18.13 -5.08
N SER A 128 2.76 -17.61 -5.90
CA SER A 128 3.10 -16.82 -7.10
C SER A 128 2.69 -15.35 -7.00
N ASP A 129 1.57 -15.04 -6.34
CA ASP A 129 1.07 -13.67 -6.19
C ASP A 129 1.38 -13.09 -4.81
N THR A 130 1.39 -11.77 -4.75
CA THR A 130 1.84 -10.99 -3.58
C THR A 130 0.72 -10.60 -2.61
N VAL A 131 -0.46 -11.21 -2.73
CA VAL A 131 -1.65 -10.90 -1.91
C VAL A 131 -1.37 -11.10 -0.42
N ASP A 132 -1.84 -10.18 0.43
CA ASP A 132 -1.66 -10.30 1.88
C ASP A 132 -2.93 -10.80 2.60
N LEU A 133 -4.10 -10.75 1.97
CA LEU A 133 -5.40 -11.23 2.45
C LEU A 133 -6.00 -10.45 3.64
N PHE A 134 -5.50 -9.25 3.94
CA PHE A 134 -6.14 -8.36 4.90
C PHE A 134 -7.21 -7.48 4.24
N HIS A 135 -8.26 -7.17 5.00
CA HIS A 135 -9.21 -6.14 4.59
C HIS A 135 -8.75 -4.75 5.02
N ASP A 136 -8.47 -3.87 4.06
CA ASP A 136 -8.28 -2.43 4.31
C ASP A 136 -9.60 -1.67 4.40
N ILE A 137 -10.64 -2.21 3.77
CA ILE A 137 -11.99 -1.65 3.78
C ILE A 137 -13.04 -2.76 3.93
N TYR A 138 -14.26 -2.38 4.31
CA TYR A 138 -15.37 -3.31 4.47
C TYR A 138 -16.21 -3.36 3.20
N ILE A 139 -16.23 -4.53 2.55
CA ILE A 139 -16.97 -4.80 1.31
C ILE A 139 -18.23 -5.60 1.62
N GLY A 140 -19.32 -5.30 0.91
CA GLY A 140 -20.48 -6.17 0.78
C GLY A 140 -21.09 -6.06 -0.61
N ARG A 141 -21.82 -7.08 -1.03
CA ARG A 141 -22.47 -7.17 -2.35
C ARG A 141 -23.98 -7.20 -2.21
N ILE A 142 -24.69 -6.53 -3.10
CA ILE A 142 -26.10 -6.83 -3.35
C ILE A 142 -26.19 -7.31 -4.79
N SER A 143 -26.52 -8.59 -4.97
CA SER A 143 -26.73 -9.13 -6.31
C SER A 143 -28.09 -8.68 -6.79
N CYS A 144 -28.09 -7.67 -7.66
CA CYS A 144 -29.30 -7.09 -8.23
C CYS A 144 -29.08 -6.78 -9.72
N GLU A 145 -30.08 -7.10 -10.52
CA GLU A 145 -30.09 -6.90 -11.96
C GLU A 145 -31.08 -5.81 -12.38
N ASN A 146 -32.07 -5.52 -11.53
CA ASN A 146 -33.17 -4.60 -11.83
C ASN A 146 -33.61 -3.76 -10.62
N SER A 147 -34.49 -2.79 -10.88
CA SER A 147 -34.96 -1.83 -9.87
C SER A 147 -35.80 -2.46 -8.75
N ASN A 148 -36.51 -3.57 -9.01
CA ASN A 148 -37.31 -4.23 -7.97
C ASN A 148 -36.43 -4.87 -6.90
N GLU A 149 -35.30 -5.46 -7.30
CA GLU A 149 -34.31 -6.03 -6.36
C GLU A 149 -33.59 -4.95 -5.57
N VAL A 150 -33.20 -3.83 -6.21
CA VAL A 150 -32.65 -2.67 -5.50
C VAL A 150 -33.64 -2.17 -4.45
N ASN A 151 -34.91 -2.00 -4.82
CA ASN A 151 -35.95 -1.56 -3.89
C ASN A 151 -36.19 -2.59 -2.76
N THR A 152 -36.12 -3.89 -3.07
CA THR A 152 -36.25 -4.97 -2.06
C THR A 152 -35.12 -4.88 -1.04
N PHE A 153 -33.87 -4.75 -1.48
CA PHE A 153 -32.72 -4.55 -0.60
C PHE A 153 -32.87 -3.31 0.29
N ILE A 154 -33.25 -2.16 -0.30
CA ILE A 154 -33.40 -0.91 0.45
C ILE A 154 -34.52 -1.05 1.50
N ASN A 155 -35.67 -1.59 1.12
CA ASN A 155 -36.81 -1.76 2.02
C ASN A 155 -36.47 -2.71 3.19
N LYS A 156 -35.78 -3.82 2.92
CA LYS A 156 -35.32 -4.76 3.94
C LYS A 156 -34.32 -4.10 4.91
N THR A 157 -33.32 -3.41 4.37
CA THR A 157 -32.30 -2.71 5.15
C THR A 157 -32.94 -1.65 6.05
N LEU A 158 -33.82 -0.80 5.51
CA LEU A 158 -34.49 0.24 6.28
C LEU A 158 -35.46 -0.34 7.31
N THR A 159 -36.18 -1.42 6.99
CA THR A 159 -37.07 -2.10 7.94
C THR A 159 -36.26 -2.67 9.11
N TYR A 160 -35.19 -3.39 8.80
CA TYR A 160 -34.32 -3.99 9.80
C TYR A 160 -33.64 -2.95 10.71
N GLU A 161 -33.14 -1.85 10.14
CA GLU A 161 -32.46 -0.81 10.94
C GLU A 161 -33.43 0.07 11.73
N LYS A 162 -34.62 0.37 11.19
CA LYS A 162 -35.52 1.39 11.78
C LYS A 162 -36.66 0.81 12.60
N ASN A 163 -37.26 -0.29 12.16
CA ASN A 163 -38.48 -0.83 12.76
C ASN A 163 -38.64 -2.36 12.55
N PRO A 164 -37.67 -3.19 13.00
CA PRO A 164 -37.83 -4.64 13.00
C PRO A 164 -38.87 -5.07 14.03
N PRO A 165 -39.67 -6.13 13.76
CA PRO A 165 -40.37 -6.85 14.82
C PRO A 165 -39.37 -7.28 15.90
N THR A 166 -39.70 -7.13 17.18
CA THR A 166 -38.73 -7.38 18.26
C THR A 166 -38.78 -8.80 18.81
N ASP A 167 -39.81 -9.57 18.46
CA ASP A 167 -40.09 -10.93 18.95
C ASP A 167 -39.10 -11.99 18.44
N TYR A 168 -38.27 -11.66 17.46
CA TYR A 168 -37.32 -12.58 16.83
C TYR A 168 -35.84 -12.22 17.05
N LEU A 169 -35.52 -10.99 17.49
CA LEU A 169 -34.16 -10.44 17.53
C LEU A 169 -33.18 -11.20 18.45
N LYS A 170 -33.71 -11.92 19.45
CA LYS A 170 -32.94 -12.77 20.37
C LYS A 170 -33.04 -14.27 20.05
N LYS A 171 -33.39 -14.65 18.82
CA LYS A 171 -33.52 -16.06 18.43
C LYS A 171 -32.43 -16.44 17.41
N VAL A 172 -31.74 -17.55 17.66
CA VAL A 172 -30.76 -18.15 16.75
C VAL A 172 -31.27 -19.51 16.30
N LEU A 173 -31.31 -19.75 14.99
CA LEU A 173 -31.64 -21.04 14.40
C LEU A 173 -30.35 -21.77 14.04
N LEU A 174 -30.21 -23.00 14.51
CA LEU A 174 -28.99 -23.80 14.37
C LEU A 174 -29.32 -25.17 13.74
N PRO A 175 -29.56 -25.22 12.42
CA PRO A 175 -29.73 -26.47 11.70
C PRO A 175 -28.39 -27.14 11.43
N SER A 176 -28.29 -28.44 11.70
CA SER A 176 -27.10 -29.24 11.38
C SER A 176 -27.48 -30.62 10.87
N VAL A 177 -26.62 -31.18 10.03
CA VAL A 177 -26.74 -32.56 9.53
C VAL A 177 -25.47 -33.36 9.83
N MET A 178 -25.54 -34.68 9.68
CA MET A 178 -24.32 -35.49 9.52
C MET A 178 -23.54 -35.02 8.29
N LEU A 179 -22.27 -34.61 8.48
CA LEU A 179 -21.40 -34.10 7.41
C LEU A 179 -20.51 -35.21 6.84
N TRP A 180 -20.06 -36.14 7.68
CA TRP A 180 -19.34 -37.34 7.25
C TRP A 180 -19.75 -38.52 8.12
N SER A 181 -20.56 -39.43 7.60
CA SER A 181 -20.91 -40.68 8.31
C SER A 181 -19.71 -41.63 8.45
N SER A 182 -18.79 -41.59 7.49
CA SER A 182 -17.55 -42.39 7.48
C SER A 182 -16.55 -41.98 8.57
N TYR A 183 -16.56 -40.71 8.98
CA TYR A 183 -15.81 -40.17 10.10
C TYR A 183 -16.83 -39.51 11.01
N PRO A 184 -17.48 -40.21 11.95
CA PRO A 184 -18.76 -39.82 12.58
C PRO A 184 -18.77 -38.37 13.11
N TYR A 185 -18.97 -37.43 12.19
CA TYR A 185 -18.67 -36.01 12.34
C TYR A 185 -19.88 -35.26 11.84
N HIS A 186 -20.58 -34.69 12.81
CA HIS A 186 -21.85 -34.04 12.61
C HIS A 186 -21.66 -32.54 12.78
N GLY A 187 -22.32 -31.74 11.93
CA GLY A 187 -22.27 -30.27 12.00
C GLY A 187 -22.77 -29.66 13.30
N ARG A 188 -23.33 -30.46 14.22
CA ARG A 188 -23.79 -30.03 15.54
C ARG A 188 -22.67 -29.41 16.35
N ILE A 189 -21.42 -29.85 16.15
CA ILE A 189 -20.26 -29.29 16.85
C ILE A 189 -20.06 -27.80 16.55
N VAL A 190 -20.37 -27.38 15.33
CA VAL A 190 -20.29 -25.98 14.90
C VAL A 190 -21.44 -25.19 15.52
N ASN A 191 -22.65 -25.74 15.47
CA ASN A 191 -23.83 -25.15 16.10
C ASN A 191 -23.69 -25.00 17.63
N GLU A 192 -23.19 -26.03 18.32
CA GLU A 192 -22.89 -25.98 19.75
C GLU A 192 -21.82 -24.93 20.07
N SER A 193 -20.80 -24.79 19.21
CA SER A 193 -19.79 -23.74 19.35
C SER A 193 -20.40 -22.34 19.26
N ILE A 194 -21.35 -22.12 18.36
CA ILE A 194 -22.06 -20.85 18.23
C ILE A 194 -22.99 -20.62 19.43
N ALA A 195 -23.78 -21.62 19.82
CA ALA A 195 -24.66 -21.54 20.99
C ALA A 195 -23.90 -21.27 22.30
N ASN A 196 -22.64 -21.69 22.41
CA ASN A 196 -21.80 -21.36 23.56
C ASN A 196 -21.32 -19.89 23.59
N ILE A 197 -21.45 -19.16 22.48
CA ILE A 197 -21.04 -17.76 22.32
C ILE A 197 -22.23 -16.81 22.44
N THR A 198 -23.47 -17.30 22.27
CA THR A 198 -24.66 -16.46 22.30
C THR A 198 -24.85 -15.81 23.69
N PRO A 199 -25.24 -14.52 23.75
CA PRO A 199 -25.39 -13.84 25.03
C PRO A 199 -26.54 -14.41 25.88
N PRO A 200 -26.48 -14.28 27.22
CA PRO A 200 -27.59 -14.63 28.08
C PRO A 200 -28.92 -13.99 27.62
N GLY A 201 -29.98 -14.79 27.58
CA GLY A 201 -31.31 -14.36 27.14
C GLY A 201 -31.59 -14.53 25.64
N PHE A 202 -30.63 -15.02 24.86
CA PHE A 202 -30.91 -15.57 23.53
C PHE A 202 -31.56 -16.94 23.63
N PHE A 203 -32.38 -17.27 22.64
CA PHE A 203 -32.98 -18.58 22.44
C PHE A 203 -32.35 -19.26 21.22
N ASP A 204 -31.61 -20.35 21.48
CA ASP A 204 -30.93 -21.12 20.45
C ASP A 204 -31.74 -22.38 20.12
N ALA A 205 -32.33 -22.40 18.93
CA ALA A 205 -33.11 -23.53 18.43
C ALA A 205 -32.20 -24.46 17.61
N GLN A 206 -31.83 -25.60 18.20
CA GLN A 206 -31.13 -26.65 17.48
C GLN A 206 -32.10 -27.47 16.62
N LEU A 207 -31.81 -27.59 15.33
CA LEU A 207 -32.51 -28.45 14.39
C LEU A 207 -31.54 -29.51 13.88
N ILE A 208 -31.49 -30.65 14.56
CA ILE A 208 -30.60 -31.77 14.21
C ILE A 208 -31.28 -32.62 13.13
N ASP A 209 -30.57 -32.86 12.03
CA ASP A 209 -31.01 -33.60 10.85
C ASP A 209 -32.43 -33.20 10.36
N PRO A 210 -32.67 -31.90 10.07
CA PRO A 210 -34.01 -31.41 9.80
C PRO A 210 -34.53 -31.88 8.43
N SER A 211 -35.86 -32.04 8.36
CA SER A 211 -36.57 -32.09 7.09
C SER A 211 -36.64 -30.71 6.43
N SER A 212 -36.84 -30.73 5.11
CA SER A 212 -37.08 -29.54 4.30
C SER A 212 -38.21 -28.64 4.83
N TYR A 213 -39.28 -29.24 5.38
CA TYR A 213 -40.39 -28.49 5.97
C TYR A 213 -40.01 -27.79 7.29
N GLN A 214 -39.27 -28.47 8.18
CA GLN A 214 -38.87 -27.90 9.47
C GLN A 214 -38.01 -26.65 9.31
N MET A 215 -37.08 -26.64 8.36
CA MET A 215 -36.26 -25.48 8.06
C MET A 215 -37.09 -24.33 7.49
N PHE A 216 -37.95 -24.62 6.50
CA PHE A 216 -38.85 -23.63 5.89
C PHE A 216 -39.80 -22.97 6.91
N ASP A 217 -40.48 -23.78 7.72
CA ASP A 217 -41.40 -23.31 8.77
C ASP A 217 -40.66 -22.50 9.86
N SER A 218 -39.46 -22.93 10.26
CA SER A 218 -38.67 -22.21 11.26
C SER A 218 -38.28 -20.81 10.81
N ILE A 219 -37.81 -20.65 9.56
CA ILE A 219 -37.51 -19.32 9.02
C ILE A 219 -38.78 -18.45 8.96
N ASN A 220 -39.92 -19.00 8.51
CA ASN A 220 -41.21 -18.29 8.50
C ASN A 220 -41.66 -17.79 9.88
N ARG A 221 -41.36 -18.55 10.95
CA ARG A 221 -41.64 -18.15 12.34
C ARG A 221 -40.75 -17.01 12.84
N GLY A 222 -39.61 -16.78 12.19
CA GLY A 222 -38.68 -15.70 12.47
C GLY A 222 -37.59 -16.07 13.47
N TYR A 223 -36.37 -16.14 12.96
CA TYR A 223 -35.12 -16.23 13.72
C TYR A 223 -34.16 -15.17 13.20
N HIS A 224 -33.49 -14.48 14.10
CA HIS A 224 -32.66 -13.36 13.70
C HIS A 224 -31.36 -13.81 13.08
N TYR A 225 -30.69 -14.78 13.71
CA TYR A 225 -29.50 -15.42 13.17
C TYR A 225 -29.83 -16.85 12.78
N CYS A 226 -29.24 -17.33 11.67
CA CYS A 226 -29.36 -18.72 11.24
C CYS A 226 -28.00 -19.23 10.77
N HIS A 227 -27.57 -20.40 11.27
CA HIS A 227 -26.34 -21.04 10.82
C HIS A 227 -26.54 -22.51 10.43
N PRO A 228 -26.87 -22.79 9.15
CA PRO A 228 -26.91 -24.15 8.64
C PRO A 228 -25.51 -24.77 8.54
N ALA A 229 -25.28 -25.85 9.27
CA ALA A 229 -24.09 -26.70 9.13
C ALA A 229 -24.43 -27.93 8.28
N ALA A 230 -24.34 -27.81 6.95
CA ALA A 230 -24.80 -28.80 5.99
C ALA A 230 -23.95 -28.89 4.72
N HIS A 231 -24.22 -29.91 3.89
CA HIS A 231 -23.76 -29.92 2.51
C HIS A 231 -24.57 -28.93 1.68
N GLY A 232 -24.09 -28.58 0.49
CA GLY A 232 -24.79 -27.66 -0.40
C GLY A 232 -24.35 -27.78 -1.84
N ASP A 233 -25.15 -27.12 -2.67
CA ASP A 233 -24.81 -26.69 -4.02
C ASP A 233 -25.36 -25.25 -4.24
N ASP A 234 -25.39 -24.77 -5.48
CA ASP A 234 -25.94 -23.47 -5.86
C ASP A 234 -27.45 -23.34 -5.62
N ILE A 235 -28.19 -24.45 -5.62
CA ILE A 235 -29.66 -24.48 -5.53
C ILE A 235 -30.17 -24.85 -4.13
N GLY A 236 -29.32 -25.31 -3.21
CA GLY A 236 -29.79 -25.69 -1.88
C GLY A 236 -28.76 -26.22 -0.89
N LEU A 237 -29.29 -26.64 0.25
CA LEU A 237 -28.60 -27.28 1.37
C LEU A 237 -29.15 -28.70 1.54
N TYR A 238 -28.29 -29.64 1.94
CA TYR A 238 -28.62 -31.07 1.94
C TYR A 238 -28.00 -31.84 3.12
N HIS A 239 -28.63 -32.98 3.41
CA HIS A 239 -28.02 -34.09 4.13
C HIS A 239 -26.88 -34.72 3.30
N GLU A 240 -25.99 -35.49 3.94
CA GLU A 240 -24.94 -36.29 3.24
C GLU A 240 -25.53 -37.22 2.17
N SER A 241 -26.77 -37.69 2.37
CA SER A 241 -27.51 -38.52 1.40
C SER A 241 -27.97 -37.79 0.13
N GLY A 242 -27.80 -36.46 0.06
CA GLY A 242 -28.36 -35.60 -0.98
C GLY A 242 -29.83 -35.25 -0.77
N THR A 243 -30.43 -35.61 0.38
CA THR A 243 -31.81 -35.21 0.70
C THR A 243 -31.86 -33.71 1.01
N PRO A 244 -32.74 -32.91 0.37
CA PRO A 244 -32.80 -31.48 0.60
C PRO A 244 -33.27 -31.10 2.02
N ILE A 245 -32.61 -30.12 2.62
CA ILE A 245 -33.06 -29.44 3.84
C ILE A 245 -33.59 -28.03 3.56
N TYR A 246 -33.09 -27.37 2.52
CA TYR A 246 -33.54 -26.02 2.16
C TYR A 246 -33.09 -25.66 0.75
N THR A 247 -34.01 -25.26 -0.13
CA THR A 247 -33.69 -24.98 -1.54
C THR A 247 -34.06 -23.56 -1.96
N THR A 248 -33.58 -23.10 -3.11
CA THR A 248 -33.97 -21.83 -3.74
C THR A 248 -35.48 -21.72 -3.93
N SER A 249 -36.18 -22.79 -4.31
CA SER A 249 -37.65 -22.81 -4.42
C SER A 249 -38.33 -22.48 -3.08
N GLN A 250 -37.80 -23.02 -1.98
CA GLN A 250 -38.29 -22.72 -0.64
C GLN A 250 -37.90 -21.32 -0.17
N ALA A 251 -36.68 -20.87 -0.48
CA ALA A 251 -36.22 -19.52 -0.19
C ALA A 251 -37.07 -18.46 -0.91
N ASN A 252 -37.44 -18.69 -2.16
CA ASN A 252 -38.28 -17.78 -2.95
C ASN A 252 -39.74 -17.74 -2.46
N SER A 253 -40.21 -18.80 -1.82
CA SER A 253 -41.56 -18.89 -1.25
C SER A 253 -41.64 -18.55 0.24
N GLN A 254 -40.54 -18.08 0.85
CA GLN A 254 -40.55 -17.61 2.24
C GLN A 254 -41.49 -16.41 2.44
N THR A 255 -42.12 -16.38 3.61
CA THR A 255 -43.10 -15.37 4.05
C THR A 255 -42.83 -14.89 5.47
N ASN A 256 -41.57 -14.89 5.92
CA ASN A 256 -41.18 -14.33 7.21
C ASN A 256 -41.36 -12.79 7.30
N ASN A 257 -41.82 -12.14 6.22
CA ASN A 257 -42.16 -10.71 6.17
C ASN A 257 -40.99 -9.86 6.71
N ASN A 258 -41.25 -9.05 7.74
CA ASN A 258 -40.25 -8.16 8.34
C ASN A 258 -39.35 -8.85 9.37
N ARG A 259 -39.52 -10.16 9.64
CA ARG A 259 -38.62 -10.94 10.51
C ARG A 259 -37.41 -11.45 9.72
N LEU A 260 -36.63 -10.51 9.22
CA LEU A 260 -35.55 -10.76 8.27
C LEU A 260 -34.35 -11.43 8.95
N THR A 261 -33.91 -12.55 8.40
CA THR A 261 -32.82 -13.37 8.94
C THR A 261 -31.46 -12.85 8.48
N ILE A 262 -30.41 -13.09 9.27
CA ILE A 262 -29.01 -13.05 8.87
C ILE A 262 -28.51 -14.49 8.83
N MET A 263 -28.13 -14.97 7.66
CA MET A 263 -27.75 -16.37 7.45
C MET A 263 -26.27 -16.52 7.12
N ASN A 264 -25.57 -17.40 7.84
CA ASN A 264 -24.19 -17.79 7.54
C ASN A 264 -24.11 -19.32 7.37
N SER A 265 -23.33 -19.84 6.42
CA SER A 265 -23.29 -21.30 6.15
C SER A 265 -21.94 -21.78 5.63
N ILE A 266 -21.52 -22.93 6.16
CA ILE A 266 -20.31 -23.67 5.74
C ILE A 266 -20.51 -24.44 4.43
N ALA A 267 -21.73 -24.52 3.91
CA ALA A 267 -22.08 -25.40 2.80
C ALA A 267 -21.37 -25.01 1.49
N CYS A 268 -21.23 -25.98 0.57
CA CYS A 268 -20.57 -25.77 -0.72
C CYS A 268 -21.50 -25.06 -1.71
N TYR A 269 -21.05 -24.00 -2.39
CA TYR A 269 -21.71 -23.29 -3.50
C TYR A 269 -23.00 -22.48 -3.26
N PRO A 270 -23.62 -22.33 -2.08
CA PRO A 270 -24.90 -21.62 -2.00
C PRO A 270 -24.75 -20.10 -2.23
N GLY A 271 -23.52 -19.59 -2.32
CA GLY A 271 -23.17 -18.23 -2.74
C GLY A 271 -22.49 -18.15 -4.11
N ASN A 272 -22.73 -19.07 -5.04
CA ASN A 272 -22.15 -19.05 -6.38
C ASN A 272 -22.89 -18.09 -7.34
N PHE A 273 -22.62 -16.79 -7.23
CA PHE A 273 -23.27 -15.70 -7.98
C PHE A 273 -22.75 -15.48 -9.41
N GLU A 274 -22.24 -16.51 -10.10
CA GLU A 274 -21.61 -16.33 -11.43
C GLU A 274 -22.44 -16.85 -12.62
N TYR A 275 -23.52 -17.60 -12.37
CA TYR A 275 -24.23 -18.34 -13.42
C TYR A 275 -25.74 -18.12 -13.37
N SER A 276 -26.40 -18.65 -12.36
CA SER A 276 -27.82 -18.52 -12.10
C SER A 276 -28.02 -18.18 -10.64
N ASP A 277 -29.14 -17.52 -10.31
CA ASP A 277 -29.48 -17.14 -8.95
C ASP A 277 -29.24 -18.28 -7.95
N CYS A 278 -28.18 -18.13 -7.18
CA CYS A 278 -27.84 -19.06 -6.12
C CYS A 278 -28.71 -18.81 -4.88
N LEU A 279 -28.66 -19.72 -3.91
CA LEU A 279 -29.44 -19.62 -2.68
C LEU A 279 -29.26 -18.27 -1.96
N ALA A 280 -28.05 -17.71 -1.91
CA ALA A 280 -27.78 -16.41 -1.31
C ALA A 280 -28.55 -15.27 -1.98
N GLU A 281 -28.60 -15.28 -3.32
CA GLU A 281 -29.28 -14.26 -4.12
C GLU A 281 -30.79 -14.34 -3.94
N VAL A 282 -31.36 -15.55 -4.03
CA VAL A 282 -32.80 -15.77 -3.81
C VAL A 282 -33.24 -15.34 -2.41
N LEU A 283 -32.43 -15.62 -1.38
CA LEU A 283 -32.72 -15.20 -0.02
C LEU A 283 -32.71 -13.68 0.15
N MET A 284 -31.77 -12.99 -0.51
CA MET A 284 -31.66 -11.53 -0.49
C MET A 284 -32.76 -10.86 -1.30
N ASN A 285 -33.14 -11.44 -2.43
CA ASN A 285 -34.07 -10.85 -3.40
C ASN A 285 -35.55 -11.20 -3.16
N ASN A 286 -35.87 -12.15 -2.26
CA ASN A 286 -37.27 -12.42 -1.91
C ASN A 286 -37.94 -11.20 -1.25
N SER A 287 -38.94 -10.62 -1.91
CA SER A 287 -39.66 -9.42 -1.45
C SER A 287 -40.65 -9.66 -0.29
N ASN A 288 -41.01 -10.92 0.00
CA ASN A 288 -41.95 -11.31 1.07
C ASN A 288 -41.24 -11.78 2.35
N GLY A 289 -39.91 -11.73 2.40
CA GLY A 289 -39.15 -12.24 3.54
C GLY A 289 -37.69 -12.55 3.19
N GLY A 290 -37.21 -13.74 3.55
CA GLY A 290 -35.83 -14.16 3.35
C GLY A 290 -34.87 -13.48 4.33
N CYS A 291 -33.73 -13.05 3.81
CA CYS A 291 -32.64 -12.50 4.59
C CYS A 291 -32.43 -11.00 4.33
N VAL A 292 -31.89 -10.29 5.34
CA VAL A 292 -31.36 -8.92 5.21
C VAL A 292 -29.86 -8.93 4.86
N ALA A 293 -29.17 -10.02 5.23
CA ALA A 293 -27.79 -10.29 4.82
C ALA A 293 -27.52 -11.79 4.83
N VAL A 294 -26.63 -12.24 3.93
CA VAL A 294 -26.21 -13.64 3.80
C VAL A 294 -24.69 -13.71 3.67
N ILE A 295 -24.06 -14.70 4.30
CA ILE A 295 -22.63 -15.01 4.16
C ILE A 295 -22.53 -16.48 3.76
N MET A 296 -22.04 -16.74 2.55
CA MET A 296 -22.09 -18.08 1.95
C MET A 296 -20.89 -18.32 1.04
N ASN A 297 -20.47 -19.58 0.93
CA ASN A 297 -19.37 -19.97 0.07
C ASN A 297 -19.78 -19.97 -1.40
N SER A 298 -18.94 -19.37 -2.25
CA SER A 298 -19.12 -19.43 -3.70
C SER A 298 -18.61 -20.72 -4.35
N ARG A 299 -17.86 -21.55 -3.61
CA ARG A 299 -17.30 -22.85 -4.03
C ARG A 299 -17.35 -23.87 -2.87
N TYR A 300 -16.45 -24.86 -2.87
CA TYR A 300 -16.38 -25.91 -1.86
C TYR A 300 -16.01 -25.36 -0.47
N GLY A 301 -16.96 -25.41 0.46
CA GLY A 301 -16.66 -25.23 1.89
C GLY A 301 -15.90 -26.44 2.43
N TRP A 302 -14.69 -26.23 2.93
CA TRP A 302 -13.80 -27.30 3.39
C TRP A 302 -13.90 -27.55 4.89
N GLY A 303 -14.10 -28.82 5.27
CA GLY A 303 -13.99 -29.34 6.64
C GLY A 303 -12.75 -30.22 6.85
N THR A 304 -12.40 -30.54 8.10
CA THR A 304 -11.23 -31.38 8.45
C THR A 304 -11.53 -32.42 9.55
N PRO A 305 -12.49 -33.34 9.33
CA PRO A 305 -12.87 -34.33 10.34
C PRO A 305 -11.65 -35.13 10.85
N PRO A 306 -11.61 -35.50 12.15
CA PRO A 306 -12.68 -35.38 13.14
C PRO A 306 -12.74 -34.02 13.87
N SER A 307 -12.07 -32.98 13.36
CA SER A 307 -12.01 -31.65 13.99
C SER A 307 -12.56 -30.55 13.08
N MET A 308 -12.91 -29.40 13.64
CA MET A 308 -13.36 -28.26 12.82
C MET A 308 -12.28 -27.80 11.85
N GLY A 309 -12.65 -27.76 10.58
CA GLY A 309 -11.91 -27.22 9.46
C GLY A 309 -12.12 -25.72 9.26
N PRO A 310 -11.57 -25.17 8.17
CA PRO A 310 -11.51 -23.73 7.93
C PRO A 310 -12.89 -23.07 7.78
N SER A 311 -13.82 -23.63 7.01
CA SER A 311 -15.17 -23.03 6.85
C SER A 311 -15.88 -22.91 8.20
N GLU A 312 -15.84 -23.97 9.00
CA GLU A 312 -16.49 -24.04 10.31
C GLU A 312 -15.85 -23.05 11.30
N LYS A 313 -14.52 -22.91 11.26
CA LYS A 313 -13.78 -21.98 12.11
C LYS A 313 -13.98 -20.52 11.73
N LEU A 314 -14.15 -20.21 10.44
CA LEU A 314 -14.47 -18.86 9.96
C LEU A 314 -15.86 -18.45 10.45
N ASP A 315 -16.85 -19.34 10.30
CA ASP A 315 -18.23 -19.04 10.67
C ASP A 315 -18.41 -18.88 12.18
N VAL A 316 -17.81 -19.75 13.00
CA VAL A 316 -17.79 -19.58 14.46
C VAL A 316 -17.11 -18.26 14.84
N ARG A 317 -16.05 -17.87 14.13
CA ARG A 317 -15.31 -16.63 14.41
C ARG A 317 -16.13 -15.37 14.06
N PHE A 318 -17.02 -15.43 13.08
CA PHE A 318 -17.98 -14.34 12.83
C PHE A 318 -18.85 -14.06 14.06
N TYR A 319 -19.41 -15.11 14.68
CA TYR A 319 -20.23 -14.96 15.90
C TYR A 319 -19.42 -14.52 17.12
N ASP A 320 -18.16 -14.94 17.25
CA ASP A 320 -17.22 -14.42 18.27
C ASP A 320 -17.01 -12.90 18.14
N PHE A 321 -16.76 -12.40 16.91
CA PHE A 321 -16.60 -10.96 16.70
C PHE A 321 -17.88 -10.16 16.93
N LEU A 322 -19.04 -10.75 16.60
CA LEU A 322 -20.35 -10.17 16.81
C LEU A 322 -20.70 -10.06 18.31
N PHE A 323 -20.66 -11.18 19.03
CA PHE A 323 -21.20 -11.25 20.40
C PHE A 323 -20.17 -10.89 21.48
N LEU A 324 -18.88 -11.22 21.30
CA LEU A 324 -17.87 -11.07 22.37
C LEU A 324 -16.93 -9.86 22.19
N ARG A 325 -16.68 -9.42 20.95
CA ARG A 325 -15.68 -8.38 20.64
C ARG A 325 -16.29 -7.04 20.21
N ASP A 326 -17.56 -6.84 20.53
CA ASP A 326 -18.35 -5.62 20.35
C ASP A 326 -18.34 -5.03 18.91
N SER A 327 -18.30 -5.89 17.89
CA SER A 327 -18.46 -5.41 16.50
C SER A 327 -19.91 -5.03 16.25
N ILE A 328 -20.16 -3.78 15.85
CA ILE A 328 -21.52 -3.29 15.58
C ILE A 328 -21.96 -3.68 14.16
N GLU A 329 -21.11 -3.53 13.16
CA GLU A 329 -21.51 -3.70 11.75
C GLU A 329 -21.11 -5.07 11.18
N ILE A 330 -21.97 -5.63 10.33
CA ILE A 330 -21.77 -6.96 9.74
C ILE A 330 -20.50 -7.07 8.91
N GLY A 331 -20.15 -6.05 8.12
CA GLY A 331 -18.92 -6.04 7.33
C GLY A 331 -17.67 -6.13 8.20
N LYS A 332 -17.67 -5.48 9.37
CA LYS A 332 -16.56 -5.57 10.33
C LYS A 332 -16.42 -6.96 10.92
N ALA A 333 -17.52 -7.57 11.33
CA ALA A 333 -17.51 -8.93 11.88
C ALA A 333 -17.05 -9.95 10.82
N HIS A 334 -17.55 -9.82 9.58
CA HIS A 334 -17.16 -10.67 8.46
C HIS A 334 -15.67 -10.53 8.14
N SER A 335 -15.18 -9.31 7.86
CA SER A 335 -13.76 -9.08 7.55
C SER A 335 -12.83 -9.56 8.65
N ARG A 336 -13.11 -9.22 9.91
CA ARG A 336 -12.27 -9.63 11.05
C ARG A 336 -12.24 -11.14 11.27
N SER A 337 -13.33 -11.85 10.94
CA SER A 337 -13.35 -13.30 11.03
C SER A 337 -12.34 -13.95 10.08
N LYS A 338 -12.13 -13.35 8.91
CA LYS A 338 -11.17 -13.78 7.89
C LYS A 338 -9.75 -13.32 8.25
N ASP A 339 -9.58 -12.05 8.62
CA ASP A 339 -8.29 -11.47 9.01
C ASP A 339 -7.63 -12.25 10.17
N TYR A 340 -8.44 -12.80 11.09
CA TYR A 340 -7.94 -13.60 12.21
C TYR A 340 -7.16 -14.84 11.74
N TYR A 341 -7.56 -15.45 10.62
CA TYR A 341 -6.91 -16.63 10.05
C TYR A 341 -5.97 -16.29 8.88
N GLN A 342 -5.71 -15.01 8.61
CA GLN A 342 -4.88 -14.55 7.49
C GLN A 342 -3.53 -15.27 7.45
N ALA A 343 -2.79 -15.34 8.56
CA ALA A 343 -1.46 -15.97 8.58
C ALA A 343 -1.52 -17.47 8.24
N ILE A 344 -2.60 -18.14 8.63
CA ILE A 344 -2.82 -19.55 8.28
C ILE A 344 -3.24 -19.67 6.81
N ALA A 345 -4.09 -18.78 6.31
CA ALA A 345 -4.45 -18.71 4.89
C ALA A 345 -3.27 -18.35 3.98
N GLN A 346 -2.24 -17.67 4.52
CA GLN A 346 -0.97 -17.47 3.82
C GLN A 346 -0.18 -18.76 3.67
N ALA A 347 -0.24 -19.65 4.67
CA ALA A 347 0.54 -20.89 4.72
C ALA A 347 -0.22 -22.14 4.23
N GLN A 348 -1.55 -22.12 4.17
CA GLN A 348 -2.37 -23.29 3.88
C GLN A 348 -3.44 -22.99 2.83
N ALA A 349 -3.33 -23.67 1.68
CA ALA A 349 -4.24 -23.48 0.56
C ALA A 349 -5.72 -23.73 0.91
N VAL A 350 -6.01 -24.63 1.84
CA VAL A 350 -7.39 -24.92 2.29
C VAL A 350 -8.02 -23.75 3.06
N TYR A 351 -7.24 -23.04 3.88
CA TYR A 351 -7.72 -21.81 4.53
C TYR A 351 -7.83 -20.67 3.52
N ARG A 352 -6.87 -20.56 2.59
CA ARG A 352 -6.92 -19.56 1.51
C ARG A 352 -8.18 -19.70 0.65
N TRP A 353 -8.51 -20.94 0.28
CA TRP A 353 -9.73 -21.26 -0.46
C TRP A 353 -10.97 -20.73 0.26
N CYS A 354 -11.14 -21.06 1.54
CA CYS A 354 -12.31 -20.62 2.31
C CYS A 354 -12.33 -19.11 2.56
N VAL A 355 -11.18 -18.46 2.66
CA VAL A 355 -11.09 -17.00 2.73
C VAL A 355 -11.51 -16.35 1.40
N TYR A 356 -11.21 -16.94 0.26
CA TYR A 356 -11.64 -16.39 -1.04
C TYR A 356 -13.14 -16.52 -1.29
N GLU A 357 -13.74 -17.66 -0.95
CA GLU A 357 -15.11 -17.97 -1.36
C GLU A 357 -16.20 -17.39 -0.45
N LEU A 358 -15.88 -17.11 0.81
CA LEU A 358 -16.84 -16.64 1.81
C LEU A 358 -17.07 -15.13 1.60
N ASN A 359 -18.15 -14.79 0.89
CA ASN A 359 -18.53 -13.43 0.51
C ASN A 359 -19.74 -12.95 1.33
N LEU A 360 -19.77 -11.65 1.63
CA LEU A 360 -20.91 -10.98 2.28
C LEU A 360 -21.89 -10.43 1.24
N PHE A 361 -23.11 -10.97 1.23
CA PHE A 361 -24.25 -10.40 0.52
C PHE A 361 -25.05 -9.52 1.48
N GLY A 362 -25.00 -8.20 1.29
CA GLY A 362 -25.73 -7.21 2.07
C GLY A 362 -24.99 -5.89 2.23
N ASN A 363 -25.58 -4.98 3.01
CA ASN A 363 -24.97 -3.70 3.38
C ASN A 363 -23.79 -3.93 4.35
N PRO A 364 -22.53 -3.64 4.00
CA PRO A 364 -21.40 -3.84 4.92
C PRO A 364 -21.46 -2.95 6.17
N SER A 365 -22.21 -1.85 6.13
CA SER A 365 -22.45 -0.96 7.28
C SER A 365 -23.71 -1.30 8.09
N LEU A 366 -24.37 -2.44 7.83
CA LEU A 366 -25.57 -2.86 8.55
C LEU A 366 -25.24 -3.11 10.03
N PRO A 367 -25.83 -2.36 10.98
CA PRO A 367 -25.62 -2.59 12.41
C PRO A 367 -26.39 -3.83 12.86
N LEU A 368 -25.75 -4.71 13.64
CA LEU A 368 -26.31 -5.97 14.10
C LEU A 368 -26.98 -5.83 15.48
N TRP A 369 -28.21 -6.33 15.60
CA TRP A 369 -28.94 -6.35 16.88
C TRP A 369 -28.46 -7.48 17.80
N THR A 370 -27.93 -7.12 18.96
CA THR A 370 -27.51 -8.08 20.01
C THR A 370 -28.39 -8.01 21.25
N ASP A 371 -29.40 -7.14 21.23
CA ASP A 371 -30.45 -7.03 22.24
C ASP A 371 -31.73 -6.49 21.57
N ILE A 372 -32.85 -6.52 22.29
CA ILE A 372 -34.07 -5.81 21.90
C ILE A 372 -33.76 -4.30 21.96
N PRO A 373 -33.89 -3.55 20.85
CA PRO A 373 -33.45 -2.17 20.82
C PRO A 373 -34.31 -1.27 21.73
N ALA A 374 -33.63 -0.40 22.49
CA ALA A 374 -34.31 0.61 23.29
C ALA A 374 -34.58 1.90 22.48
N ASN A 375 -35.51 2.73 22.96
CA ASN A 375 -35.85 4.00 22.30
C ASN A 375 -34.86 5.12 22.67
N LEU A 376 -34.59 5.99 21.70
CA LEU A 376 -33.88 7.26 21.88
C LEU A 376 -34.85 8.44 21.86
N THR A 377 -34.51 9.49 22.60
CA THR A 377 -35.12 10.81 22.48
C THR A 377 -34.05 11.84 22.19
N ILE A 378 -34.37 12.80 21.32
CA ILE A 378 -33.48 13.89 20.92
C ILE A 378 -34.08 15.20 21.41
N GLN A 379 -33.33 15.96 22.20
CA GLN A 379 -33.65 17.36 22.48
C GLN A 379 -32.81 18.24 21.56
N LYS A 380 -33.50 19.18 20.91
CA LYS A 380 -32.99 20.07 19.87
C LYS A 380 -33.83 21.35 19.86
N PRO A 381 -33.33 22.48 19.32
CA PRO A 381 -34.19 23.62 19.04
C PRO A 381 -35.24 23.28 17.96
N ASP A 382 -36.40 23.93 18.03
CA ASP A 382 -37.43 23.80 16.99
C ASP A 382 -37.05 24.54 15.70
N THR A 383 -36.38 25.69 15.86
CA THR A 383 -35.92 26.53 14.75
C THR A 383 -34.49 27.00 14.95
N ILE A 384 -33.76 27.13 13.85
CA ILE A 384 -32.44 27.77 13.77
C ILE A 384 -32.43 28.75 12.58
N GLN A 385 -31.39 29.58 12.47
CA GLN A 385 -31.26 30.53 11.37
C GLN A 385 -30.29 30.03 10.28
N THR A 386 -30.36 30.57 9.08
CA THR A 386 -29.28 30.44 8.09
C THR A 386 -28.01 31.12 8.62
N GLY A 387 -26.84 30.58 8.29
CA GLY A 387 -25.55 31.06 8.76
C GLY A 387 -24.87 30.12 9.76
N SER A 388 -23.62 30.42 10.07
CA SER A 388 -22.77 29.55 10.88
C SER A 388 -23.15 29.65 12.36
N GLN A 389 -23.38 28.51 12.99
CA GLN A 389 -23.76 28.44 14.40
C GLN A 389 -23.37 27.09 15.00
N THR A 390 -23.19 27.05 16.32
CA THR A 390 -23.07 25.79 17.06
C THR A 390 -24.48 25.26 17.36
N LEU A 391 -24.79 24.07 16.87
CA LEU A 391 -26.02 23.35 17.18
C LEU A 391 -25.76 22.38 18.34
N ARG A 392 -26.53 22.56 19.42
CA ARG A 392 -26.55 21.63 20.55
C ARG A 392 -27.62 20.58 20.36
N ILE A 393 -27.23 19.31 20.43
CA ILE A 393 -28.10 18.15 20.44
C ILE A 393 -27.90 17.36 21.73
N ILE A 394 -29.00 16.99 22.39
CA ILE A 394 -28.96 16.13 23.58
C ILE A 394 -29.66 14.83 23.25
N VAL A 395 -28.97 13.70 23.41
CA VAL A 395 -29.52 12.36 23.22
C VAL A 395 -29.72 11.71 24.58
N GLN A 396 -30.91 11.17 24.78
CA GLN A 396 -31.29 10.47 25.99
C GLN A 396 -31.94 9.12 25.65
N SER A 397 -31.95 8.23 26.64
CA SER A 397 -32.82 7.05 26.64
C SER A 397 -33.46 6.92 28.01
N GLN A 398 -34.77 6.68 28.05
CA GLN A 398 -35.55 6.60 29.29
C GLN A 398 -35.35 7.81 30.23
N GLY A 399 -35.18 9.01 29.65
CA GLY A 399 -34.93 10.25 30.39
C GLY A 399 -33.50 10.42 30.91
N GLN A 400 -32.61 9.45 30.72
CA GLN A 400 -31.21 9.52 31.14
C GLN A 400 -30.28 9.94 29.98
N PRO A 401 -29.24 10.75 30.24
CA PRO A 401 -28.21 11.06 29.25
C PRO A 401 -27.57 9.81 28.63
N LEU A 402 -27.42 9.80 27.30
CA LEU A 402 -26.81 8.67 26.60
C LEU A 402 -25.48 9.07 25.95
N ALA A 403 -24.37 8.62 26.53
CA ALA A 403 -23.04 8.85 25.99
C ALA A 403 -22.73 7.99 24.76
N ASN A 404 -21.80 8.44 23.92
CA ASN A 404 -21.30 7.74 22.73
C ASN A 404 -22.39 7.34 21.73
N ALA A 405 -23.55 8.00 21.74
CA ALA A 405 -24.50 7.93 20.64
C ALA A 405 -23.96 8.79 19.48
N LYS A 406 -23.93 8.23 18.27
CA LYS A 406 -23.55 8.98 17.07
C LYS A 406 -24.75 9.80 16.60
N VAL A 407 -24.49 11.05 16.26
CA VAL A 407 -25.50 11.99 15.73
C VAL A 407 -25.03 12.48 14.37
N GLY A 408 -25.85 12.28 13.34
CA GLY A 408 -25.69 12.86 12.02
C GLY A 408 -26.59 14.08 11.83
N ILE A 409 -26.06 15.12 11.20
CA ILE A 409 -26.76 16.35 10.84
C ILE A 409 -26.71 16.50 9.33
N TYR A 410 -27.87 16.59 8.69
CA TYR A 410 -27.98 16.61 7.25
C TYR A 410 -28.96 17.65 6.74
N LYS A 411 -28.49 18.49 5.82
CA LYS A 411 -29.31 19.30 4.92
C LYS A 411 -28.71 19.21 3.53
N GLU A 412 -29.54 18.85 2.56
CA GLU A 412 -29.10 18.57 1.19
C GLU A 412 -28.25 19.70 0.62
N ASN A 413 -27.08 19.34 0.06
CA ASN A 413 -26.09 20.23 -0.57
C ASN A 413 -25.53 21.36 0.33
N GLU A 414 -25.83 21.37 1.64
CA GLU A 414 -25.46 22.46 2.54
C GLU A 414 -24.76 21.98 3.82
N VAL A 415 -25.32 20.97 4.50
CA VAL A 415 -24.81 20.49 5.79
C VAL A 415 -24.69 18.97 5.75
N LEU A 416 -23.49 18.47 6.04
CA LEU A 416 -23.22 17.08 6.35
C LEU A 416 -22.17 17.05 7.46
N ALA A 417 -22.63 16.90 8.69
CA ALA A 417 -21.79 16.91 9.88
C ALA A 417 -22.18 15.74 10.79
N SER A 418 -21.24 15.24 11.59
CA SER A 418 -21.56 14.21 12.59
C SER A 418 -20.61 14.26 13.78
N GLY A 419 -21.03 13.66 14.88
CA GLY A 419 -20.22 13.54 16.08
C GLY A 419 -20.81 12.56 17.08
N TYR A 420 -20.12 12.37 18.20
CA TYR A 420 -20.58 11.52 19.29
C TYR A 420 -20.94 12.37 20.50
N THR A 421 -21.99 11.97 21.19
CA THR A 421 -22.39 12.57 22.46
C THR A 421 -21.38 12.25 23.57
N ASN A 422 -21.10 13.22 24.43
CA ASN A 422 -20.23 13.04 25.59
C ASN A 422 -20.93 12.29 26.75
N SER A 423 -20.29 12.17 27.91
CA SER A 423 -20.85 11.50 29.10
C SER A 423 -22.18 12.08 29.60
N GLN A 424 -22.50 13.34 29.24
CA GLN A 424 -23.76 14.01 29.56
C GLN A 424 -24.79 13.91 28.42
N GLY A 425 -24.55 13.07 27.41
CA GLY A 425 -25.46 12.91 26.26
C GLY A 425 -25.49 14.11 25.32
N ILE A 426 -24.53 15.03 25.41
CA ILE A 426 -24.51 16.29 24.65
C ILE A 426 -23.53 16.17 23.48
N LEU A 427 -23.97 16.63 22.31
CA LEU A 427 -23.13 16.97 21.17
C LEU A 427 -23.32 18.46 20.84
N ASP A 428 -22.23 19.22 20.87
CA ASP A 428 -22.16 20.56 20.31
C ASP A 428 -21.40 20.49 18.97
N ILE A 429 -22.03 20.89 17.87
CA ILE A 429 -21.45 20.76 16.53
C ILE A 429 -21.65 22.03 15.69
N LEU A 430 -20.59 22.45 14.99
CA LEU A 430 -20.64 23.60 14.09
C LEU A 430 -21.39 23.22 12.80
N ILE A 431 -22.37 24.03 12.42
CA ILE A 431 -23.12 23.89 11.17
C ILE A 431 -23.25 25.24 10.47
N ASN A 432 -23.49 25.23 9.15
CA ASN A 432 -23.74 26.43 8.36
C ASN A 432 -24.84 26.17 7.30
N PRO A 433 -26.12 26.08 7.68
CA PRO A 433 -27.21 26.03 6.71
C PRO A 433 -27.33 27.35 5.95
N ILE A 434 -27.54 27.29 4.64
CA ILE A 434 -27.51 28.44 3.73
C ILE A 434 -28.94 28.87 3.33
N THR A 435 -29.86 27.92 3.18
CA THR A 435 -31.24 28.21 2.75
C THR A 435 -32.28 27.84 3.81
N PRO A 436 -33.47 28.49 3.81
CA PRO A 436 -34.59 28.04 4.63
C PRO A 436 -35.06 26.63 4.26
N GLY A 437 -35.64 25.91 5.23
CA GLY A 437 -36.15 24.55 5.03
C GLY A 437 -35.75 23.61 6.16
N TYR A 438 -35.94 22.30 5.97
CA TYR A 438 -35.66 21.32 7.01
C TYR A 438 -34.19 20.88 7.01
N LEU A 439 -33.61 20.89 8.21
CA LEU A 439 -32.36 20.23 8.56
C LEU A 439 -32.69 19.01 9.42
N TYR A 440 -32.14 17.85 9.08
CA TYR A 440 -32.41 16.58 9.75
C TYR A 440 -31.33 16.25 10.77
N VAL A 441 -31.76 15.71 11.91
CA VAL A 441 -30.91 15.20 12.99
C VAL A 441 -31.25 13.74 13.18
N MET A 442 -30.25 12.86 13.09
CA MET A 442 -30.44 11.42 13.35
C MET A 442 -29.46 10.94 14.41
N ALA A 443 -29.98 10.42 15.52
CA ALA A 443 -29.17 9.78 16.55
C ALA A 443 -29.29 8.25 16.43
N TYR A 444 -28.17 7.54 16.56
CA TYR A 444 -28.15 6.08 16.61
C TYR A 444 -27.03 5.55 17.51
N LYS A 445 -27.24 4.36 18.07
CA LYS A 445 -26.28 3.63 18.91
C LYS A 445 -26.62 2.13 18.86
N LYS A 446 -25.62 1.26 19.07
CA LYS A 446 -25.82 -0.20 19.17
C LYS A 446 -26.98 -0.54 20.13
N ASN A 447 -27.92 -1.37 19.68
CA ASN A 447 -29.12 -1.77 20.43
C ASN A 447 -30.06 -0.61 20.84
N TYR A 448 -30.10 0.46 20.04
CA TYR A 448 -31.13 1.49 20.11
C TYR A 448 -31.74 1.74 18.74
N PHE A 449 -33.06 1.93 18.69
CA PHE A 449 -33.69 2.34 17.44
C PHE A 449 -33.16 3.71 17.01
N PRO A 450 -32.78 3.89 15.72
CA PRO A 450 -32.35 5.19 15.23
C PRO A 450 -33.52 6.17 15.35
N LYS A 451 -33.24 7.34 15.90
CA LYS A 451 -34.24 8.41 16.07
C LYS A 451 -33.92 9.54 15.11
N GLU A 452 -34.85 9.82 14.20
CA GLU A 452 -34.79 10.95 13.29
C GLU A 452 -35.72 12.06 13.77
N GLU A 453 -35.25 13.29 13.65
CA GLU A 453 -35.95 14.52 14.01
C GLU A 453 -35.58 15.62 13.00
N SER A 454 -36.37 16.69 12.93
CA SER A 454 -36.10 17.82 12.03
C SER A 454 -36.11 19.17 12.74
N ILE A 455 -35.31 20.11 12.24
CA ILE A 455 -35.23 21.50 12.70
C ILE A 455 -35.58 22.38 11.50
N TYR A 456 -36.47 23.35 11.68
CA TYR A 456 -36.77 24.31 10.62
C TYR A 456 -35.74 25.44 10.60
N VAL A 457 -35.01 25.57 9.50
CA VAL A 457 -34.11 26.68 9.23
C VAL A 457 -34.92 27.85 8.69
N ARG A 458 -34.88 28.99 9.38
CA ARG A 458 -35.45 30.27 8.92
C ARG A 458 -34.35 31.18 8.40
N THR A 459 -34.71 32.15 7.55
CA THR A 459 -33.77 33.17 7.10
C THR A 459 -33.21 33.95 8.32
N GLY A 460 -31.89 33.93 8.46
CA GLY A 460 -31.14 34.78 9.41
C GLY A 460 -30.79 36.13 8.80
N THR A 461 -30.14 36.99 9.58
CA THR A 461 -29.53 38.22 9.05
C THR A 461 -28.44 37.85 8.04
N PRO A 462 -28.34 38.52 6.86
CA PRO A 462 -27.28 38.26 5.91
C PRO A 462 -25.89 38.40 6.56
N GLN A 463 -25.07 37.36 6.45
CA GLN A 463 -23.72 37.32 7.02
C GLN A 463 -22.77 36.63 6.02
N PRO A 464 -21.51 37.09 5.89
CA PRO A 464 -20.52 36.31 5.17
C PRO A 464 -20.23 35.02 5.91
N HIS A 465 -19.90 33.98 5.16
CA HIS A 465 -19.35 32.75 5.73
C HIS A 465 -18.25 32.27 4.81
N ILE A 466 -17.02 32.43 5.27
CA ILE A 466 -15.89 31.94 4.51
C ILE A 466 -15.77 30.43 4.75
N ILE A 467 -15.30 29.71 3.75
CA ILE A 467 -14.82 28.33 3.87
C ILE A 467 -13.49 28.22 3.16
N MET A 468 -12.59 27.39 3.69
CA MET A 468 -11.39 26.96 2.99
C MET A 468 -11.75 25.91 1.94
N ARG A 469 -11.15 25.99 0.73
CA ARG A 469 -11.47 25.12 -0.41
C ARG A 469 -10.33 24.17 -0.79
N ASN A 470 -9.13 24.71 -0.95
CA ASN A 470 -7.98 23.96 -1.44
C ASN A 470 -6.67 24.58 -0.94
N ILE A 471 -5.61 23.78 -0.86
CA ILE A 471 -4.26 24.20 -0.52
C ILE A 471 -3.31 23.77 -1.65
N ILE A 472 -2.41 24.66 -2.05
CA ILE A 472 -1.39 24.39 -3.08
C ILE A 472 -0.02 24.70 -2.47
N ILE A 473 0.92 23.75 -2.62
CA ILE A 473 2.30 23.91 -2.20
C ILE A 473 3.16 24.18 -3.43
N ASP A 474 3.86 25.31 -3.43
CA ASP A 474 4.85 25.70 -4.43
C ASP A 474 6.24 25.68 -3.78
N ASP A 475 6.98 24.61 -4.04
CA ASP A 475 8.36 24.36 -3.64
C ASP A 475 9.36 24.67 -4.78
N ALA A 476 8.95 25.44 -5.80
CA ALA A 476 9.82 25.80 -6.90
C ALA A 476 11.09 26.50 -6.39
N GLY A 477 12.25 25.92 -6.73
CA GLY A 477 13.57 26.40 -6.32
C GLY A 477 14.20 25.65 -5.13
N GLN A 478 13.54 24.61 -4.61
CA GLN A 478 14.16 23.63 -3.70
C GLN A 478 14.95 22.55 -4.45
N THR A 479 15.62 21.66 -3.72
CA THR A 479 16.42 20.56 -4.27
C THR A 479 15.58 19.50 -4.98
N ASN A 480 14.34 19.29 -4.56
CA ASN A 480 13.43 18.29 -5.14
C ASN A 480 12.00 18.86 -5.34
N PRO A 481 11.81 19.84 -6.25
CA PRO A 481 10.51 20.47 -6.44
C PRO A 481 9.49 19.46 -6.98
N ASN A 482 8.54 19.08 -6.13
CA ASN A 482 7.58 18.02 -6.39
C ASN A 482 6.16 18.37 -5.89
N GLY A 483 5.92 19.63 -5.53
CA GLY A 483 4.62 20.10 -5.05
C GLY A 483 4.30 19.65 -3.62
N ARG A 484 5.33 19.32 -2.82
CA ARG A 484 5.23 18.94 -1.40
C ARG A 484 6.32 19.67 -0.63
N LEU A 485 6.09 19.88 0.67
CA LEU A 485 7.13 20.37 1.55
C LEU A 485 7.92 19.18 2.12
N ASP A 486 9.17 18.98 1.72
CA ASP A 486 10.03 17.92 2.27
C ASP A 486 10.89 18.43 3.46
N PRO A 487 11.38 17.55 4.37
CA PRO A 487 12.25 17.95 5.46
C PRO A 487 13.48 18.72 4.96
N GLY A 488 13.71 19.91 5.51
CA GLY A 488 14.82 20.78 5.12
C GLY A 488 14.51 21.73 3.97
N GLU A 489 13.28 21.74 3.45
CA GLU A 489 12.87 22.61 2.35
C GLU A 489 12.02 23.81 2.80
N THR A 490 11.97 24.83 1.95
CA THR A 490 11.08 26.00 2.07
C THR A 490 10.05 25.99 0.95
N ALA A 491 8.76 26.16 1.28
CA ALA A 491 7.69 26.25 0.28
C ALA A 491 6.78 27.47 0.50
N LYS A 492 6.13 27.91 -0.57
CA LYS A 492 4.97 28.80 -0.51
C LYS A 492 3.69 27.98 -0.43
N VAL A 493 2.77 28.40 0.43
CA VAL A 493 1.48 27.75 0.64
C VAL A 493 0.39 28.71 0.18
N TYR A 494 -0.33 28.35 -0.87
CA TYR A 494 -1.50 29.08 -1.33
C TYR A 494 -2.75 28.41 -0.80
N ILE A 495 -3.71 29.18 -0.29
CA ILE A 495 -4.97 28.65 0.23
C ILE A 495 -6.11 29.32 -0.52
N TRP A 496 -7.02 28.54 -1.10
CA TRP A 496 -8.27 29.03 -1.67
C TRP A 496 -9.34 29.19 -0.59
N VAL A 497 -10.04 30.32 -0.63
CA VAL A 497 -11.21 30.56 0.23
C VAL A 497 -12.42 30.92 -0.62
N LYS A 498 -13.63 30.60 -0.13
CA LYS A 498 -14.90 30.96 -0.77
C LYS A 498 -15.85 31.54 0.25
N ASN A 499 -16.56 32.61 -0.12
CA ASN A 499 -17.70 33.08 0.66
C ASN A 499 -18.96 32.30 0.24
N VAL A 500 -19.46 31.44 1.13
CA VAL A 500 -20.74 30.72 0.97
C VAL A 500 -21.85 31.32 1.84
N GLY A 501 -21.57 32.46 2.47
CA GLY A 501 -22.58 33.24 3.18
C GLY A 501 -23.47 34.05 2.23
N THR A 502 -24.35 34.82 2.84
CA THR A 502 -25.37 35.61 2.15
C THR A 502 -25.08 37.12 2.16
N ALA A 503 -23.94 37.53 2.71
CA ALA A 503 -23.43 38.91 2.66
C ALA A 503 -21.95 38.95 2.27
N ASN A 504 -21.45 40.15 1.94
CA ASN A 504 -20.06 40.38 1.57
C ASN A 504 -19.13 40.20 2.77
N ALA A 505 -17.94 39.65 2.54
CA ALA A 505 -16.79 39.78 3.44
C ALA A 505 -15.85 40.83 2.85
N THR A 506 -15.58 41.92 3.57
CA THR A 506 -14.70 42.98 3.10
C THR A 506 -13.38 43.00 3.87
N ASN A 507 -12.30 43.37 3.17
CA ASN A 507 -10.92 43.36 3.69
C ASN A 507 -10.51 42.02 4.32
N LEU A 508 -10.86 40.91 3.66
CA LEU A 508 -10.54 39.58 4.15
C LEU A 508 -9.02 39.34 4.09
N THR A 509 -8.45 39.04 5.25
CA THR A 509 -7.05 38.65 5.43
C THR A 509 -6.98 37.34 6.19
N GLY A 510 -5.91 36.58 6.01
CA GLY A 510 -5.64 35.35 6.75
C GLY A 510 -4.32 35.42 7.50
N ARG A 511 -4.28 34.77 8.66
CA ARG A 511 -3.08 34.58 9.46
C ARG A 511 -2.86 33.09 9.75
N LEU A 512 -1.72 32.56 9.33
CA LEU A 512 -1.32 31.19 9.56
C LEU A 512 -0.51 31.05 10.86
N ARG A 513 -0.81 30.02 11.65
CA ARG A 513 -0.11 29.61 12.87
C ARG A 513 0.12 28.09 12.84
N THR A 514 1.06 27.61 13.63
CA THR A 514 1.32 26.17 13.81
C THR A 514 1.78 25.91 15.24
N GLN A 515 1.46 24.73 15.77
CA GLN A 515 2.04 24.22 17.03
C GLN A 515 3.13 23.18 16.76
N SER A 516 3.39 22.86 15.49
CA SER A 516 4.39 21.87 15.11
C SER A 516 5.80 22.39 15.41
N ASN A 517 6.54 21.64 16.23
CA ASN A 517 7.95 21.91 16.51
C ASN A 517 8.86 21.71 15.27
N TYR A 518 8.29 21.23 14.17
CA TYR A 518 9.00 20.91 12.93
C TYR A 518 8.88 21.99 11.86
N ILE A 519 8.07 23.02 12.07
CA ILE A 519 7.80 24.07 11.08
C ILE A 519 8.25 25.43 11.60
N ILE A 520 8.96 26.17 10.74
CA ILE A 520 9.22 27.60 10.91
C ILE A 520 8.35 28.37 9.92
N LEU A 521 7.52 29.29 10.43
CA LEU A 521 6.75 30.21 9.60
C LEU A 521 7.62 31.42 9.24
N LEU A 522 7.89 31.62 7.96
CA LEU A 522 8.68 32.74 7.43
C LEU A 522 7.78 33.91 6.97
N ASP A 523 6.56 33.60 6.52
CA ASP A 523 5.49 34.55 6.29
C ASP A 523 4.17 33.93 6.77
N THR A 524 3.39 34.74 7.49
CA THR A 524 2.18 34.30 8.21
C THR A 524 0.92 34.99 7.72
N ILE A 525 1.00 35.96 6.80
CA ILE A 525 -0.16 36.77 6.42
C ILE A 525 -0.47 36.56 4.95
N SER A 526 -1.75 36.42 4.61
CA SER A 526 -2.21 36.44 3.22
C SER A 526 -3.42 37.36 3.05
N ASN A 527 -3.51 38.04 1.91
CA ASN A 527 -4.65 38.92 1.60
C ASN A 527 -5.57 38.31 0.54
N TYR A 528 -6.87 38.33 0.81
CA TYR A 528 -7.92 37.77 -0.04
C TYR A 528 -8.83 38.82 -0.66
N GLY A 529 -8.78 40.07 -0.19
CA GLY A 529 -9.59 41.18 -0.69
C GLY A 529 -11.06 41.12 -0.25
N ASN A 530 -11.97 41.58 -1.11
CA ASN A 530 -13.42 41.53 -0.84
C ASN A 530 -14.03 40.32 -1.55
N LEU A 531 -14.93 39.61 -0.86
CA LEU A 531 -15.64 38.45 -1.40
C LEU A 531 -17.16 38.65 -1.26
N SER A 532 -17.85 38.81 -2.39
CA SER A 532 -19.32 38.78 -2.43
C SER A 532 -19.82 37.35 -2.19
N PRO A 533 -21.12 37.15 -1.90
CA PRO A 533 -21.71 35.81 -1.87
C PRO A 533 -21.36 34.99 -3.11
N ASN A 534 -20.88 33.76 -2.90
CA ASN A 534 -20.38 32.82 -3.91
C ASN A 534 -19.03 33.13 -4.57
N ASP A 535 -18.40 34.28 -4.30
CA ASP A 535 -17.06 34.57 -4.80
C ASP A 535 -16.00 33.70 -4.12
N SER A 536 -14.91 33.41 -4.84
CA SER A 536 -13.73 32.71 -4.32
C SER A 536 -12.48 33.52 -4.61
N SER A 537 -11.49 33.45 -3.73
CA SER A 537 -10.21 34.13 -3.88
C SER A 537 -9.06 33.19 -3.50
N LEU A 538 -8.00 33.25 -4.29
CA LEU A 538 -6.71 32.68 -3.96
C LEU A 538 -5.89 33.81 -3.34
N GLY A 539 -5.54 33.66 -2.07
CA GLY A 539 -4.64 34.61 -1.43
C GLY A 539 -3.27 34.62 -2.12
N ASP A 540 -2.45 35.62 -1.81
CA ASP A 540 -1.07 35.71 -2.29
C ASP A 540 -0.24 34.47 -1.93
N PHE A 541 0.23 34.26 -0.70
CA PHE A 541 0.78 32.99 -0.19
C PHE A 541 1.24 33.15 1.27
N TYR A 542 1.36 32.04 1.99
CA TYR A 542 2.19 31.93 3.20
C TYR A 542 3.55 31.35 2.83
N LYS A 543 4.58 31.59 3.63
CA LYS A 543 5.91 31.01 3.41
C LYS A 543 6.36 30.24 4.63
N ILE A 544 6.65 28.95 4.45
CA ILE A 544 6.98 28.05 5.54
C ILE A 544 8.25 27.25 5.23
N TYR A 545 8.97 26.86 6.28
CA TYR A 545 10.17 26.03 6.21
C TYR A 545 9.99 24.81 7.11
N ALA A 546 10.22 23.62 6.58
CA ALA A 546 10.27 22.40 7.36
C ALA A 546 11.71 22.15 7.85
N LEU A 547 11.88 21.90 9.15
CA LEU A 547 13.19 21.57 9.70
C LEU A 547 13.73 20.30 9.04
N SER A 548 15.04 20.24 8.78
CA SER A 548 15.69 19.04 8.23
C SER A 548 15.60 17.82 9.16
N THR A 549 15.36 18.03 10.45
CA THR A 549 15.15 16.98 11.45
C THR A 549 13.72 16.43 11.49
N THR A 550 12.82 16.96 10.66
CA THR A 550 11.44 16.48 10.60
C THR A 550 11.40 15.05 10.06
N PRO A 551 10.85 14.07 10.78
CA PRO A 551 10.67 12.72 10.24
C PRO A 551 9.83 12.77 8.94
N PRO A 552 10.24 12.14 7.82
CA PRO A 552 9.43 12.09 6.61
C PRO A 552 8.06 11.45 6.88
N GLY A 553 7.00 12.05 6.32
CA GLY A 553 5.61 11.69 6.58
C GLY A 553 5.00 12.33 7.82
N THR A 554 5.73 13.19 8.54
CA THR A 554 5.18 13.90 9.72
C THR A 554 4.01 14.79 9.31
N MET A 555 2.89 14.67 10.01
CA MET A 555 1.77 15.58 9.88
C MET A 555 2.02 16.82 10.75
N ALA A 556 2.22 17.98 10.12
CA ALA A 556 2.37 19.25 10.80
C ALA A 556 1.03 19.98 10.83
N ASN A 557 0.57 20.33 12.04
CA ASN A 557 -0.72 20.99 12.23
C ASN A 557 -0.63 22.51 12.06
N PHE A 558 -1.62 23.10 11.41
CA PHE A 558 -1.74 24.53 11.17
C PHE A 558 -3.12 25.04 11.58
N GLU A 559 -3.15 26.27 12.07
CA GLU A 559 -4.35 27.06 12.31
C GLU A 559 -4.34 28.26 11.37
N LEU A 560 -5.38 28.38 10.54
CA LEU A 560 -5.66 29.54 9.70
C LEU A 560 -6.74 30.38 10.36
N SER A 561 -6.40 31.60 10.78
CA SER A 561 -7.36 32.61 11.25
C SER A 561 -7.64 33.61 10.13
N LEU A 562 -8.86 33.62 9.60
CA LEU A 562 -9.36 34.60 8.64
C LEU A 562 -10.10 35.74 9.35
N GLN A 563 -9.88 36.97 8.91
CA GLN A 563 -10.51 38.17 9.46
C GLN A 563 -10.97 39.10 8.33
N ALA A 564 -12.26 39.44 8.35
CA ALA A 564 -12.88 40.51 7.56
C ALA A 564 -13.49 41.56 8.50
N ASN A 565 -14.00 42.66 7.94
CA ASN A 565 -14.69 43.68 8.74
C ASN A 565 -15.97 43.13 9.41
N GLU A 566 -16.66 42.19 8.76
CA GLU A 566 -17.95 41.65 9.18
C GLU A 566 -17.83 40.38 10.04
N GLY A 567 -16.65 39.77 10.15
CA GLY A 567 -16.49 38.50 10.85
C GLY A 567 -15.08 37.93 10.87
N ASN A 568 -14.93 36.85 11.63
CA ASN A 568 -13.71 36.04 11.68
C ASN A 568 -14.05 34.56 11.55
N TRP A 569 -13.11 33.78 11.01
CA TRP A 569 -13.24 32.34 10.82
C TRP A 569 -11.92 31.67 11.13
N GLN A 570 -11.97 30.47 11.72
CA GLN A 570 -10.77 29.70 12.04
C GLN A 570 -10.89 28.29 11.48
N TYR A 571 -9.79 27.80 10.90
CA TYR A 571 -9.69 26.44 10.36
C TYR A 571 -8.40 25.82 10.83
N ASN A 572 -8.47 24.53 11.16
CA ASN A 572 -7.28 23.73 11.37
C ASN A 572 -7.08 22.81 10.17
N PHE A 573 -5.82 22.59 9.80
CA PHE A 573 -5.43 21.65 8.78
C PHE A 573 -4.04 21.10 9.04
N ASP A 574 -3.78 19.90 8.53
CA ASP A 574 -2.46 19.32 8.60
C ASP A 574 -1.82 19.32 7.21
N LEU A 575 -0.51 19.57 7.15
CA LEU A 575 0.30 19.31 5.97
C LEU A 575 1.26 18.16 6.27
N GLN A 576 1.28 17.17 5.39
CA GLN A 576 2.28 16.12 5.44
C GLN A 576 3.63 16.67 4.97
N ILE A 577 4.65 16.54 5.82
CA ILE A 577 6.02 16.93 5.52
C ILE A 577 6.79 15.70 5.08
N GLY A 578 7.31 15.68 3.86
CA GLY A 578 7.90 14.46 3.32
C GLY A 578 6.84 13.44 2.88
N ARG A 579 7.31 12.30 2.34
CA ARG A 579 6.45 11.12 2.16
C ARG A 579 6.50 10.26 3.41
N LEU A 580 5.35 9.70 3.79
CA LEU A 580 5.31 8.51 4.63
C LEU A 580 6.20 7.44 3.99
N PRO A 581 7.00 6.69 4.77
CA PRO A 581 7.74 5.56 4.24
C PRO A 581 6.76 4.62 3.51
N GLN A 582 7.04 4.30 2.25
CA GLN A 582 6.22 3.38 1.44
C GLN A 582 6.23 1.96 2.03
N PRO A 583 5.25 1.10 1.68
CA PRO A 583 5.24 -0.31 2.06
C PRO A 583 6.57 -0.97 1.71
N LYS A 584 7.05 -1.79 2.64
CA LYS A 584 8.43 -2.25 2.72
C LYS A 584 8.64 -3.55 1.94
N TYR A 585 9.36 -3.51 0.81
CA TYR A 585 9.77 -4.72 0.06
C TYR A 585 11.05 -5.34 0.65
N VAL A 586 11.08 -6.66 0.89
CA VAL A 586 12.31 -7.33 1.36
C VAL A 586 13.18 -7.82 0.18
N TYR A 587 12.59 -7.98 -1.00
CA TYR A 587 13.27 -8.24 -2.27
C TYR A 587 12.49 -7.64 -3.46
N LEU A 588 13.19 -7.31 -4.54
CA LEU A 588 12.64 -6.79 -5.81
C LEU A 588 13.50 -7.25 -6.99
N ASP A 589 12.90 -7.36 -8.19
CA ASP A 589 13.62 -7.65 -9.42
C ASP A 589 13.95 -6.38 -10.20
N HIS A 590 15.18 -6.27 -10.67
CA HIS A 590 15.51 -5.47 -11.83
C HIS A 590 15.20 -6.31 -13.08
N ASP A 591 14.31 -5.84 -13.94
CA ASP A 591 13.82 -6.55 -15.14
C ASP A 591 13.67 -5.65 -16.39
N THR A 592 14.18 -4.42 -16.34
CA THR A 592 14.06 -3.44 -17.43
C THR A 592 15.08 -3.69 -18.56
N GLY A 593 16.32 -4.04 -18.23
CA GLY A 593 17.39 -4.33 -19.19
C GLY A 593 17.29 -5.69 -19.90
N TYR A 594 18.39 -6.17 -20.46
CA TYR A 594 18.55 -7.49 -21.08
C TYR A 594 18.71 -8.61 -20.06
N CYS A 595 19.21 -8.29 -18.85
CA CYS A 595 19.33 -9.23 -17.75
C CYS A 595 18.24 -9.02 -16.68
N LEU A 596 18.01 -10.03 -15.84
CA LEU A 596 17.21 -9.90 -14.63
C LEU A 596 18.08 -10.16 -13.42
N LEU A 597 17.91 -9.38 -12.36
CA LEU A 597 18.49 -9.67 -11.05
C LEU A 597 17.54 -9.33 -9.92
N THR A 598 17.26 -10.30 -9.05
CA THR A 598 16.66 -10.02 -7.75
C THR A 598 17.67 -9.42 -6.79
N VAL A 599 17.30 -8.31 -6.16
CA VAL A 599 18.07 -7.66 -5.08
C VAL A 599 17.28 -7.75 -3.78
N THR A 600 17.96 -7.76 -2.64
CA THR A 600 17.30 -7.93 -1.33
C THR A 600 17.64 -6.79 -0.37
N ALA A 601 16.81 -6.64 0.67
CA ALA A 601 17.00 -5.69 1.76
C ALA A 601 17.79 -6.27 2.94
N VAL A 602 18.45 -7.42 2.75
CA VAL A 602 19.18 -8.14 3.81
C VAL A 602 20.53 -8.68 3.33
N GLY A 603 21.07 -8.19 2.21
CA GLY A 603 22.39 -8.61 1.72
C GLY A 603 22.44 -9.98 1.04
N GLY A 604 21.29 -10.62 0.76
CA GLY A 604 21.19 -11.68 -0.25
C GLY A 604 21.22 -11.10 -1.66
N VAL A 605 21.79 -11.84 -2.62
CA VAL A 605 21.86 -11.47 -4.04
C VAL A 605 21.22 -12.60 -4.85
N GLY A 606 20.25 -12.27 -5.71
CA GLY A 606 19.48 -13.24 -6.49
C GLY A 606 18.30 -13.87 -5.74
N TYR A 607 18.43 -14.13 -4.44
CA TYR A 607 17.35 -14.66 -3.61
C TYR A 607 17.44 -14.14 -2.18
N LEU A 608 16.30 -14.10 -1.48
CA LEU A 608 16.23 -13.74 -0.07
C LEU A 608 16.92 -14.78 0.82
N ASP A 609 16.61 -16.04 0.53
CA ASP A 609 17.12 -17.25 1.18
C ASP A 609 17.50 -18.26 0.09
N PRO A 610 18.32 -19.28 0.39
CA PRO A 610 18.72 -20.27 -0.61
C PRO A 610 17.53 -20.90 -1.34
N PRO A 611 17.66 -21.26 -2.63
CA PRO A 611 16.55 -21.62 -3.54
C PRO A 611 15.53 -22.66 -3.03
N SER A 612 15.85 -23.47 -2.02
CA SER A 612 14.90 -24.38 -1.38
C SER A 612 13.64 -23.71 -0.76
N VAL A 613 13.61 -22.37 -0.67
CA VAL A 613 12.49 -21.57 -0.13
C VAL A 613 11.97 -20.47 -1.10
N ASP A 614 12.41 -20.47 -2.36
CA ASP A 614 11.81 -19.79 -3.55
C ASP A 614 11.43 -18.29 -3.44
N GLN A 615 12.14 -17.47 -2.66
CA GLN A 615 11.90 -16.02 -2.59
C GLN A 615 12.93 -15.22 -3.41
N GLY A 616 12.67 -15.10 -4.71
CA GLY A 616 13.48 -14.39 -5.70
C GLY A 616 13.49 -15.09 -7.06
N ASN A 617 13.99 -14.43 -8.09
CA ASN A 617 14.11 -14.96 -9.47
C ASN A 617 15.58 -15.20 -9.89
N GLY A 618 16.54 -14.91 -9.02
CA GLY A 618 17.96 -15.11 -9.23
C GLY A 618 18.60 -14.06 -10.12
N PHE A 619 19.67 -14.46 -10.83
CA PHE A 619 20.23 -13.74 -11.98
C PHE A 619 19.90 -14.49 -13.27
N ARG A 620 19.31 -13.83 -14.27
CA ARG A 620 18.98 -14.44 -15.57
C ARG A 620 19.58 -13.63 -16.72
N TYR A 621 20.30 -14.32 -17.60
CA TYR A 621 20.89 -13.74 -18.80
C TYR A 621 20.70 -14.68 -20.00
N PRO A 622 19.88 -14.30 -21.02
CA PRO A 622 18.97 -13.15 -21.02
C PRO A 622 17.91 -13.25 -19.91
N LYS A 623 17.22 -12.14 -19.60
CA LYS A 623 16.11 -12.11 -18.62
C LYS A 623 14.99 -13.10 -18.93
N THR A 624 14.84 -13.47 -20.21
CA THR A 624 13.86 -14.44 -20.71
C THR A 624 14.26 -15.89 -20.45
N SER A 625 15.45 -16.15 -19.92
CA SER A 625 15.86 -17.49 -19.51
C SER A 625 14.87 -18.05 -18.48
N SER A 626 14.45 -19.30 -18.67
CA SER A 626 13.53 -19.98 -17.76
C SER A 626 14.19 -20.42 -16.45
N VAL A 627 15.53 -20.34 -16.38
CA VAL A 627 16.33 -20.73 -15.22
C VAL A 627 17.32 -19.63 -14.85
N SER A 628 17.56 -19.45 -13.56
CA SER A 628 18.63 -18.57 -13.09
C SER A 628 20.00 -19.23 -13.30
N GLN A 629 20.98 -18.42 -13.68
CA GLN A 629 22.40 -18.79 -13.72
C GLN A 629 23.08 -18.58 -12.36
N LEU A 630 22.40 -17.97 -11.39
CA LEU A 630 22.87 -17.79 -10.02
C LEU A 630 22.02 -18.70 -9.14
N TYR A 631 22.64 -19.68 -8.50
CA TYR A 631 21.98 -20.52 -7.50
C TYR A 631 21.71 -19.70 -6.24
N TYR A 632 22.74 -19.11 -5.65
CA TYR A 632 22.59 -18.24 -4.49
C TYR A 632 23.75 -17.27 -4.37
N GLY A 633 23.52 -16.07 -3.84
CA GLY A 633 24.56 -15.07 -3.67
C GLY A 633 24.35 -14.20 -2.44
N SER A 634 25.41 -13.52 -2.03
CA SER A 634 25.37 -12.63 -0.88
C SER A 634 26.39 -11.50 -1.00
N LEU A 635 26.05 -10.33 -0.48
CA LEU A 635 27.04 -9.36 -0.02
C LEU A 635 27.73 -9.94 1.21
N ILE A 636 29.00 -9.64 1.38
CA ILE A 636 29.80 -10.24 2.46
C ILE A 636 30.82 -9.24 2.98
N MET A 637 30.98 -9.15 4.29
CA MET A 637 32.01 -8.30 4.90
C MET A 637 32.66 -8.96 6.10
N GLY A 638 33.88 -8.55 6.45
CA GLY A 638 34.54 -9.07 7.64
C GLY A 638 35.89 -8.43 7.91
N ASN A 639 36.36 -8.56 9.15
CA ASN A 639 37.65 -8.00 9.55
C ASN A 639 38.51 -8.95 10.42
N SER A 640 38.01 -10.16 10.70
CA SER A 640 38.75 -11.21 11.41
C SER A 640 38.09 -12.58 11.20
N ASP A 641 38.76 -13.66 11.57
CA ASP A 641 38.23 -15.04 11.51
C ASP A 641 36.94 -15.24 12.33
N ASN A 642 36.65 -14.34 13.29
CA ASN A 642 35.47 -14.39 14.17
C ASN A 642 34.46 -13.27 13.87
N TYR A 643 34.65 -12.53 12.79
CA TYR A 643 33.75 -11.45 12.38
C TYR A 643 33.66 -11.42 10.87
N VAL A 644 32.76 -12.23 10.34
CA VAL A 644 32.28 -12.18 8.96
C VAL A 644 30.76 -12.09 9.02
N VAL A 645 30.19 -11.24 8.18
CA VAL A 645 28.76 -10.93 8.12
C VAL A 645 28.34 -11.23 6.70
N ASP A 646 27.51 -12.24 6.54
CA ASP A 646 26.96 -12.65 5.25
C ASP A 646 25.59 -13.31 5.42
N ARG A 647 25.00 -13.65 4.28
CA ARG A 647 23.86 -14.57 4.19
C ARG A 647 24.19 -15.80 3.36
N PHE A 648 25.46 -16.12 3.14
CA PHE A 648 25.88 -17.22 2.28
C PHE A 648 25.93 -18.56 3.04
N TYR A 649 26.51 -19.61 2.44
CA TYR A 649 26.63 -20.93 3.06
C TYR A 649 27.27 -20.88 4.46
N GLY A 650 26.66 -21.59 5.40
CA GLY A 650 27.07 -21.67 6.80
C GLY A 650 27.93 -22.90 7.11
N ARG A 651 27.90 -23.31 8.38
CA ARG A 651 28.58 -24.51 8.87
C ARG A 651 27.61 -25.36 9.73
N PRO A 652 26.93 -26.36 9.16
CA PRO A 652 27.25 -26.97 7.87
C PRO A 652 26.88 -26.13 6.63
N ALA A 653 27.48 -26.39 5.46
CA ALA A 653 27.19 -25.67 4.21
C ALA A 653 25.73 -25.87 3.72
N SER A 654 25.06 -26.91 4.20
CA SER A 654 23.60 -27.09 4.10
C SER A 654 22.77 -26.07 4.91
N SER A 655 23.40 -25.29 5.79
CA SER A 655 22.80 -24.11 6.45
C SER A 655 23.27 -22.82 5.76
N HIS A 656 22.65 -21.69 6.09
CA HIS A 656 23.10 -20.38 5.64
C HIS A 656 23.15 -19.40 6.82
N ASN A 657 24.04 -18.42 6.72
CA ASN A 657 24.15 -17.35 7.72
C ASN A 657 22.99 -16.36 7.56
N THR A 658 22.68 -15.62 8.62
CA THR A 658 21.64 -14.58 8.61
C THR A 658 22.13 -13.30 9.31
N ASP A 659 23.42 -13.01 9.18
CA ASP A 659 24.12 -12.02 10.00
C ASP A 659 23.73 -10.57 9.68
N PHE A 660 23.18 -10.35 8.49
CA PHE A 660 22.54 -9.09 8.12
C PHE A 660 21.12 -8.99 8.63
N ARG A 661 20.85 -7.92 9.37
CA ARG A 661 19.53 -7.54 9.87
C ARG A 661 18.96 -6.39 9.05
N LEU A 662 17.74 -6.58 8.55
CA LEU A 662 16.94 -5.54 7.92
C LEU A 662 16.80 -4.31 8.82
N ARG A 663 16.99 -3.10 8.28
CA ARG A 663 16.58 -1.86 8.97
C ARG A 663 15.67 -1.00 8.13
N ASP A 664 15.96 -0.92 6.85
CA ASP A 664 15.07 -0.32 5.87
C ASP A 664 14.96 -1.23 4.66
N SER A 665 13.73 -1.48 4.27
CA SER A 665 13.36 -2.29 3.11
C SER A 665 13.74 -1.62 1.81
N LEU A 666 13.63 -2.37 0.71
CA LEU A 666 13.72 -1.80 -0.62
C LEU A 666 12.57 -0.81 -0.86
N GLU A 667 12.98 0.38 -1.25
CA GLU A 667 12.17 1.47 -1.76
C GLU A 667 12.43 1.59 -3.26
N ILE A 668 11.38 1.76 -4.05
CA ILE A 668 11.49 2.08 -5.48
C ILE A 668 11.69 3.59 -5.61
N LEU A 669 12.84 4.00 -6.13
CA LEU A 669 13.19 5.40 -6.35
C LEU A 669 12.87 5.82 -7.78
N THR A 670 12.13 6.92 -7.94
CA THR A 670 12.12 7.66 -9.20
C THR A 670 13.43 8.44 -9.30
N SER A 671 14.32 8.06 -10.21
CA SER A 671 15.67 8.59 -10.28
C SER A 671 16.13 8.70 -11.74
N PRO A 672 16.89 9.76 -12.11
CA PRO A 672 17.49 9.84 -13.44
C PRO A 672 18.72 8.92 -13.61
N LEU A 673 19.08 8.13 -12.57
CA LEU A 673 20.28 7.28 -12.56
C LEU A 673 20.08 5.90 -13.19
N GLY A 674 18.86 5.56 -13.60
CA GLY A 674 18.48 4.28 -14.19
C GLY A 674 16.96 4.17 -14.26
N ASP A 675 16.44 3.28 -15.11
CA ASP A 675 14.99 3.11 -15.29
C ASP A 675 14.34 2.41 -14.10
N GLN A 676 15.07 1.46 -13.51
CA GLN A 676 14.76 0.90 -12.20
C GLN A 676 15.88 1.24 -11.23
N VAL A 677 15.52 1.87 -10.12
CA VAL A 677 16.44 2.18 -9.02
C VAL A 677 15.79 1.79 -7.70
N TYR A 678 16.47 0.95 -6.93
CA TYR A 678 16.01 0.53 -5.62
C TYR A 678 16.99 0.95 -4.53
N TYR A 679 16.47 1.30 -3.36
CA TYR A 679 17.28 1.69 -2.21
C TYR A 679 16.84 0.96 -0.94
N CYS A 680 17.77 0.46 -0.15
CA CYS A 680 17.49 -0.13 1.14
C CYS A 680 18.63 0.07 2.12
N SER A 681 18.44 -0.40 3.36
CA SER A 681 19.55 -0.52 4.30
C SER A 681 19.42 -1.75 5.20
N PHE A 682 20.53 -2.47 5.43
CA PHE A 682 20.67 -3.51 6.49
C PHE A 682 21.94 -3.29 7.33
N ASP A 683 22.06 -3.95 8.48
CA ASP A 683 23.23 -3.83 9.36
C ASP A 683 23.72 -5.18 9.87
N ASP A 684 24.90 -5.19 10.48
CA ASP A 684 25.53 -6.36 11.08
C ASP A 684 24.86 -6.86 12.38
N GLY A 685 23.69 -6.33 12.73
CA GLY A 685 23.12 -6.49 14.06
C GLY A 685 22.59 -7.88 14.39
N ALA A 686 22.51 -8.79 13.42
CA ALA A 686 22.19 -10.19 13.66
C ALA A 686 23.44 -11.06 13.86
N HIS A 687 24.64 -10.56 13.55
CA HIS A 687 25.90 -11.23 13.88
C HIS A 687 26.05 -11.34 15.42
N PRO A 688 26.58 -12.45 15.97
CA PRO A 688 26.71 -12.64 17.43
C PRO A 688 27.56 -11.59 18.16
N THR A 689 28.49 -10.95 17.46
CA THR A 689 29.32 -9.84 17.98
C THR A 689 29.28 -8.65 17.02
N PRO A 690 28.19 -7.87 16.97
CA PRO A 690 28.01 -6.81 15.98
C PRO A 690 28.94 -5.63 16.27
N LYS A 691 29.46 -4.98 15.22
CA LYS A 691 30.30 -3.77 15.30
C LYS A 691 29.53 -2.49 14.97
N ARG A 692 28.23 -2.59 14.68
CA ARG A 692 27.34 -1.49 14.24
C ARG A 692 27.77 -0.94 12.89
N ILE A 693 28.10 -1.83 11.96
CA ILE A 693 28.31 -1.47 10.56
C ILE A 693 26.97 -1.44 9.83
N ARG A 694 26.68 -0.29 9.26
CA ARG A 694 25.46 0.04 8.52
C ARG A 694 25.76 -0.01 7.03
N ILE A 695 24.94 -0.75 6.29
CA ILE A 695 25.01 -0.81 4.83
C ILE A 695 23.82 -0.05 4.25
N TYR A 696 24.08 0.92 3.39
CA TYR A 696 23.07 1.50 2.50
C TYR A 696 23.34 1.00 1.09
N GLN A 697 22.33 0.38 0.49
CA GLN A 697 22.44 -0.26 -0.82
C GLN A 697 21.50 0.46 -1.77
N THR A 698 22.05 1.00 -2.85
CA THR A 698 21.30 1.44 -4.02
C THR A 698 21.62 0.50 -5.18
N THR A 699 20.61 -0.08 -5.82
CA THR A 699 20.79 -0.89 -7.03
C THR A 699 20.07 -0.27 -8.20
N LEU A 700 20.62 -0.39 -9.41
CA LEU A 700 20.02 0.18 -10.60
C LEU A 700 20.24 -0.66 -11.86
N GLN A 701 19.29 -0.54 -12.78
CA GLN A 701 19.32 -1.10 -14.13
C GLN A 701 18.72 -0.10 -15.13
N ASN A 702 19.19 -0.16 -16.37
CA ASN A 702 18.74 0.68 -17.48
C ASN A 702 18.42 -0.22 -18.71
N ASP A 703 17.54 0.22 -19.63
CA ASP A 703 17.23 -0.46 -20.91
C ASP A 703 17.86 0.15 -22.16
N ASP A 704 18.64 1.22 -22.00
CA ASP A 704 19.40 1.87 -23.04
C ASP A 704 20.31 0.87 -23.75
N ILE A 705 20.24 0.86 -25.09
CA ILE A 705 21.04 -0.02 -25.95
C ILE A 705 22.53 0.12 -25.59
N GLY A 706 23.12 -0.98 -25.10
CA GLY A 706 24.52 -1.05 -24.71
C GLY A 706 24.78 -0.88 -23.21
N TYR A 707 23.76 -0.53 -22.41
CA TYR A 707 23.81 -0.47 -20.93
C TYR A 707 22.81 -1.42 -20.26
N ASP A 708 22.19 -2.31 -21.02
CA ASP A 708 21.09 -3.18 -20.62
C ASP A 708 21.54 -4.55 -20.05
N ASP A 709 22.83 -4.87 -20.13
CA ASP A 709 23.37 -6.19 -19.78
C ASP A 709 23.80 -6.38 -18.31
N PHE A 710 23.59 -5.38 -17.45
CA PHE A 710 24.08 -5.40 -16.08
C PHE A 710 23.16 -4.72 -15.07
N VAL A 711 23.32 -5.09 -13.79
CA VAL A 711 22.75 -4.39 -12.64
C VAL A 711 23.90 -3.88 -11.77
N ILE A 712 23.87 -2.58 -11.43
CA ILE A 712 24.90 -1.95 -10.61
C ILE A 712 24.45 -1.92 -9.15
N TYR A 713 25.32 -2.34 -8.24
CA TYR A 713 25.22 -2.10 -6.80
C TYR A 713 26.11 -0.92 -6.43
N LEU A 714 25.53 0.12 -5.84
CA LEU A 714 26.22 1.20 -5.13
C LEU A 714 26.01 0.98 -3.63
N VAL A 715 27.09 0.70 -2.91
CA VAL A 715 27.04 0.28 -1.51
C VAL A 715 27.84 1.23 -0.65
N ASP A 716 27.16 1.89 0.28
CA ASP A 716 27.77 2.73 1.31
C ASP A 716 27.90 1.95 2.61
N ILE A 717 29.14 1.81 3.07
CA ILE A 717 29.50 1.06 4.28
C ILE A 717 29.88 2.08 5.35
N LYS A 718 29.06 2.23 6.38
CA LYS A 718 29.23 3.23 7.43
C LYS A 718 29.45 2.58 8.79
N ASN A 719 30.43 3.07 9.54
CA ASN A 719 30.61 2.70 10.93
C ASN A 719 29.74 3.57 11.85
N GLU A 720 28.63 3.02 12.37
CA GLU A 720 27.78 3.68 13.37
C GLU A 720 28.14 3.27 14.81
N GLY A 721 29.23 2.52 14.98
CA GLY A 721 29.81 2.15 16.26
C GLY A 721 30.60 3.29 16.91
N SER A 722 30.82 3.15 18.22
CA SER A 722 31.66 4.09 18.98
C SER A 722 33.16 3.79 18.90
N GLN A 723 33.55 2.71 18.22
CA GLN A 723 34.93 2.25 18.11
C GLN A 723 35.35 2.22 16.64
N GLN A 724 36.62 2.47 16.39
CA GLN A 724 37.20 2.35 15.04
C GLN A 724 37.19 0.88 14.60
N VAL A 725 36.78 0.63 13.35
CA VAL A 725 36.82 -0.69 12.73
C VAL A 725 37.98 -0.72 11.76
N ASN A 726 39.03 -1.46 12.11
CA ASN A 726 40.22 -1.62 11.28
C ASN A 726 40.13 -2.86 10.39
N ASN A 727 40.78 -2.79 9.24
CA ASN A 727 40.96 -3.89 8.30
C ASN A 727 39.64 -4.54 7.85
N LEU A 728 38.60 -3.74 7.61
CA LEU A 728 37.32 -4.22 7.10
C LEU A 728 37.43 -4.50 5.60
N TYR A 729 37.09 -5.72 5.20
CA TYR A 729 36.94 -6.11 3.81
C TYR A 729 35.46 -6.22 3.48
N PHE A 730 35.09 -5.89 2.24
CA PHE A 730 33.73 -5.99 1.73
C PHE A 730 33.75 -6.66 0.36
N GLY A 731 32.73 -7.42 0.01
CA GLY A 731 32.66 -8.10 -1.27
C GLY A 731 31.27 -8.59 -1.63
N ILE A 732 31.22 -9.24 -2.78
CA ILE A 732 30.07 -9.96 -3.30
C ILE A 732 30.53 -11.39 -3.63
N ILE A 733 29.74 -12.37 -3.23
CA ILE A 733 29.98 -13.80 -3.47
C ILE A 733 28.73 -14.42 -4.09
N GLY A 734 28.92 -15.30 -5.06
CA GLY A 734 27.82 -15.95 -5.77
C GLY A 734 28.20 -17.34 -6.22
N ASP A 735 27.27 -18.26 -6.01
CA ASP A 735 27.31 -19.62 -6.52
C ASP A 735 26.55 -19.67 -7.83
N PHE A 736 27.26 -19.72 -8.95
CA PHE A 736 26.63 -19.65 -10.26
C PHE A 736 26.49 -21.06 -10.83
N ASP A 737 25.29 -21.62 -10.75
CA ASP A 737 24.91 -22.78 -11.54
C ASP A 737 24.58 -22.32 -12.97
N VAL A 738 25.59 -22.05 -13.80
CA VAL A 738 25.39 -21.42 -15.11
C VAL A 738 24.44 -22.25 -15.97
N ASN A 739 24.52 -23.58 -15.84
CA ASN A 739 23.47 -24.48 -16.27
C ASN A 739 23.01 -25.34 -15.08
N PRO A 740 21.84 -25.07 -14.48
CA PRO A 740 21.34 -25.82 -13.32
C PRO A 740 21.10 -27.31 -13.58
N SER A 741 20.98 -27.74 -14.85
CA SER A 741 20.90 -29.16 -15.20
C SER A 741 22.26 -29.88 -15.16
N SER A 742 23.36 -29.13 -15.06
CA SER A 742 24.72 -29.65 -15.03
C SER A 742 25.67 -28.79 -14.18
N PRO A 743 25.39 -28.56 -12.87
CA PRO A 743 26.13 -27.62 -12.01
C PRO A 743 27.62 -27.99 -11.85
N THR A 744 27.96 -29.28 -12.00
CA THR A 744 29.37 -29.73 -11.93
C THR A 744 30.15 -29.55 -13.24
N SER A 745 29.67 -28.73 -14.17
CA SER A 745 30.27 -28.57 -15.50
C SER A 745 30.78 -27.16 -15.77
N ASP A 746 31.00 -26.37 -14.72
CA ASP A 746 31.33 -24.95 -14.84
C ASP A 746 32.84 -24.67 -14.71
N ILE A 747 33.25 -23.53 -15.28
CA ILE A 747 34.61 -23.02 -15.25
C ILE A 747 34.56 -21.56 -14.80
N ALA A 748 35.39 -21.22 -13.82
CA ALA A 748 35.52 -19.87 -13.29
C ALA A 748 36.86 -19.24 -13.72
N ARG A 749 36.84 -17.96 -14.09
CA ARG A 749 38.02 -17.19 -14.52
C ARG A 749 37.98 -15.78 -13.95
N SER A 750 39.15 -15.15 -13.81
CA SER A 750 39.25 -13.76 -13.37
C SER A 750 40.29 -12.98 -14.18
N ASP A 751 40.13 -11.66 -14.18
CA ASP A 751 41.07 -10.69 -14.75
C ASP A 751 41.31 -9.58 -13.72
N THR A 752 42.53 -9.51 -13.18
CA THR A 752 42.91 -8.53 -12.17
C THR A 752 43.11 -7.12 -12.73
N ILE A 753 43.39 -6.99 -14.03
CA ILE A 753 43.58 -5.69 -14.71
C ILE A 753 42.21 -5.05 -14.91
N LYS A 754 41.27 -5.81 -15.47
CA LYS A 754 39.88 -5.38 -15.64
C LYS A 754 39.06 -5.47 -14.34
N LYS A 755 39.59 -6.11 -13.29
CA LYS A 755 38.95 -6.28 -11.98
C LYS A 755 37.59 -7.01 -12.07
N LEU A 756 37.55 -8.11 -12.82
CA LEU A 756 36.36 -8.92 -13.04
C LEU A 756 36.60 -10.40 -12.74
N ILE A 757 35.53 -11.12 -12.40
CA ILE A 757 35.51 -12.57 -12.20
C ILE A 757 34.19 -13.11 -12.74
N TYR A 758 34.23 -14.22 -13.47
CA TYR A 758 33.07 -14.78 -14.14
C TYR A 758 33.10 -16.30 -14.20
N MET A 759 31.93 -16.87 -14.47
CA MET A 759 31.70 -18.28 -14.69
C MET A 759 30.99 -18.51 -16.02
N ARG A 760 31.23 -19.69 -16.58
CA ARG A 760 30.50 -20.23 -17.72
C ARG A 760 30.50 -21.74 -17.69
N ASN A 761 29.63 -22.36 -18.48
CA ASN A 761 29.69 -23.79 -18.71
C ASN A 761 30.98 -24.16 -19.48
N SER A 762 31.54 -25.34 -19.19
CA SER A 762 32.77 -25.84 -19.80
C SER A 762 32.64 -26.10 -21.29
N GLN A 763 31.45 -26.49 -21.76
CA GLN A 763 31.15 -26.82 -23.15
C GLN A 763 30.43 -25.69 -23.90
N ASN A 764 29.77 -24.77 -23.17
CA ASN A 764 29.04 -23.65 -23.76
C ASN A 764 29.40 -22.32 -23.05
N GLN A 765 29.72 -21.29 -23.84
CA GLN A 765 30.03 -19.95 -23.30
C GLN A 765 28.81 -19.04 -23.18
N ASP A 766 27.64 -19.48 -23.67
CA ASP A 766 26.39 -18.72 -23.61
C ASP A 766 25.44 -19.32 -22.55
N PRO A 767 25.17 -18.64 -21.43
CA PRO A 767 25.74 -17.34 -21.04
C PRO A 767 27.07 -17.47 -20.27
N THR A 768 27.86 -16.41 -20.29
CA THR A 768 28.96 -16.14 -19.36
C THR A 768 28.48 -15.07 -18.39
N VAL A 769 28.58 -15.30 -17.08
CA VAL A 769 27.99 -14.45 -16.03
C VAL A 769 28.96 -14.21 -14.88
N GLY A 770 28.82 -13.10 -14.16
CA GLY A 770 29.71 -12.83 -13.03
C GLY A 770 29.68 -11.41 -12.49
N PHE A 771 30.82 -10.98 -11.94
CA PHE A 771 30.97 -9.71 -11.22
C PHE A 771 32.11 -8.84 -11.77
N LYS A 772 31.92 -7.52 -11.69
CA LYS A 772 32.92 -6.49 -12.01
C LYS A 772 33.00 -5.46 -10.89
N LEU A 773 34.21 -5.10 -10.46
CA LEU A 773 34.44 -3.96 -9.57
C LEU A 773 34.44 -2.66 -10.38
N LEU A 774 33.54 -1.73 -10.07
CA LEU A 774 33.41 -0.45 -10.79
C LEU A 774 34.11 0.71 -10.08
N SER A 775 33.97 0.76 -8.75
CA SER A 775 34.60 1.81 -7.93
C SER A 775 36.13 1.71 -7.94
N ASN A 776 36.80 2.83 -7.66
CA ASN A 776 38.25 2.90 -7.49
C ASN A 776 38.76 2.28 -6.16
N SER A 777 37.93 1.50 -5.48
CA SER A 777 38.27 0.81 -4.23
C SER A 777 39.48 -0.13 -4.43
N PRO A 778 40.34 -0.31 -3.41
CA PRO A 778 41.44 -1.26 -3.46
C PRO A 778 40.90 -2.69 -3.67
N LEU A 779 41.29 -3.36 -4.74
CA LEU A 779 40.94 -4.76 -4.99
C LEU A 779 41.67 -5.63 -3.97
N ALA A 780 40.92 -6.42 -3.20
CA ALA A 780 41.48 -7.34 -2.21
C ALA A 780 41.65 -8.76 -2.79
N ASN A 781 40.62 -9.31 -3.43
CA ASN A 781 40.69 -10.64 -4.02
C ASN A 781 39.70 -10.86 -5.18
N LEU A 782 40.06 -11.79 -6.07
CA LEU A 782 39.18 -12.44 -7.05
C LEU A 782 39.37 -13.95 -6.89
N PHE A 783 38.40 -14.62 -6.28
CA PHE A 783 38.56 -15.99 -5.80
C PHE A 783 37.48 -16.93 -6.34
N CYS A 784 37.91 -18.07 -6.89
CA CYS A 784 37.05 -19.17 -7.29
C CYS A 784 37.01 -20.20 -6.15
N VAL A 785 35.84 -20.38 -5.54
CA VAL A 785 35.58 -21.31 -4.44
C VAL A 785 35.43 -22.71 -5.00
N ASP A 786 36.41 -23.58 -4.74
CA ASP A 786 36.33 -25.01 -5.09
C ASP A 786 35.37 -25.73 -4.16
N HIS A 787 34.18 -26.06 -4.66
CA HIS A 787 33.16 -26.74 -3.86
C HIS A 787 33.63 -28.08 -3.32
N ALA A 788 34.42 -28.86 -4.06
CA ALA A 788 34.92 -30.15 -3.57
C ALA A 788 35.81 -30.01 -2.33
N ARG A 789 36.40 -28.82 -2.14
CA ARG A 789 37.31 -28.52 -1.03
C ARG A 789 36.62 -27.77 0.10
N TYR A 790 35.71 -26.86 -0.22
CA TYR A 790 35.17 -25.91 0.75
C TYR A 790 33.69 -26.12 1.07
N VAL A 791 32.89 -26.65 0.15
CA VAL A 791 31.43 -26.80 0.31
C VAL A 791 31.03 -28.25 0.58
N TYR A 792 31.48 -29.19 -0.25
CA TYR A 792 31.08 -30.61 -0.17
C TYR A 792 31.74 -31.45 0.95
N PRO A 793 32.83 -31.01 1.60
CA PRO A 793 32.99 -31.29 3.02
C PRO A 793 32.13 -30.23 3.71
N ASP A 794 30.92 -30.62 4.12
CA ASP A 794 29.84 -29.78 4.67
C ASP A 794 30.25 -28.94 5.90
N THR A 795 31.52 -28.90 6.28
CA THR A 795 32.06 -28.19 7.45
C THR A 795 33.25 -27.27 7.14
N SER A 796 33.69 -27.17 5.88
CA SER A 796 34.96 -26.50 5.50
C SER A 796 34.85 -24.99 5.25
N LEU A 797 33.67 -24.47 4.87
CA LEU A 797 33.44 -23.04 4.65
C LEU A 797 33.13 -22.28 5.95
N SER A 798 34.04 -22.37 6.92
CA SER A 798 33.93 -21.62 8.18
C SER A 798 34.08 -20.10 7.98
N GLU A 799 33.65 -19.31 8.98
CA GLU A 799 33.88 -17.85 9.05
C GLU A 799 35.35 -17.48 8.82
N GLY A 800 36.30 -18.22 9.42
CA GLY A 800 37.72 -18.04 9.17
C GLY A 800 38.16 -18.34 7.73
N THR A 801 37.53 -19.32 7.07
CA THR A 801 37.75 -19.60 5.65
C THR A 801 37.22 -18.45 4.80
N LYS A 802 35.99 -17.99 5.04
CA LYS A 802 35.37 -16.85 4.34
C LYS A 802 36.21 -15.58 4.50
N PHE A 803 36.70 -15.29 5.70
CA PHE A 803 37.56 -14.12 5.93
C PHE A 803 38.87 -14.20 5.15
N ARG A 804 39.50 -15.37 5.08
CA ARG A 804 40.73 -15.57 4.29
C ARG A 804 40.50 -15.49 2.78
N ILE A 805 39.28 -15.79 2.32
CA ILE A 805 38.84 -15.51 0.95
C ILE A 805 38.72 -13.99 0.77
N LEU A 806 38.01 -13.28 1.65
CA LEU A 806 37.83 -11.82 1.56
C LEU A 806 39.15 -11.05 1.55
N ASN A 807 40.07 -11.38 2.45
CA ASN A 807 41.31 -10.62 2.64
C ASN A 807 42.45 -11.02 1.68
N GLY A 808 42.23 -12.01 0.81
CA GLY A 808 43.23 -12.44 -0.17
C GLY A 808 44.33 -13.36 0.35
N THR A 809 44.19 -13.91 1.56
CA THR A 809 45.08 -14.96 2.10
C THR A 809 44.95 -16.25 1.32
N LEU A 810 43.71 -16.64 0.98
CA LEU A 810 43.44 -17.72 0.03
C LEU A 810 43.38 -17.14 -1.39
N ARG A 811 44.09 -17.78 -2.33
CA ARG A 811 44.17 -17.33 -3.73
C ARG A 811 43.89 -18.48 -4.68
N GLN A 812 42.90 -18.28 -5.53
CA GLN A 812 42.51 -19.20 -6.60
C GLN A 812 41.81 -18.41 -7.70
N TRP A 813 42.60 -17.92 -8.67
CA TRP A 813 42.14 -16.97 -9.69
C TRP A 813 41.29 -17.60 -10.80
N GLN A 814 41.36 -18.92 -10.94
CA GLN A 814 40.61 -19.68 -11.94
C GLN A 814 40.36 -21.11 -11.46
N SER A 815 39.35 -21.76 -12.02
CA SER A 815 39.15 -23.19 -11.82
C SER A 815 40.25 -24.00 -12.51
N ASN A 816 40.56 -25.17 -11.94
CA ASN A 816 41.55 -26.10 -12.51
C ASN A 816 40.90 -27.28 -13.28
N ARG A 817 39.56 -27.35 -13.26
CA ARG A 817 38.75 -28.40 -13.89
C ARG A 817 37.31 -27.88 -14.06
N ALA A 818 36.55 -28.54 -14.94
CA ALA A 818 35.10 -28.40 -14.94
C ALA A 818 34.56 -29.03 -13.64
N TYR A 819 33.87 -28.23 -12.84
CA TYR A 819 33.24 -28.67 -11.59
C TYR A 819 32.21 -27.65 -11.16
N ASP A 820 31.70 -27.79 -9.95
CA ASP A 820 30.89 -26.79 -9.28
C ASP A 820 31.80 -25.77 -8.58
N TRP A 821 31.48 -24.49 -8.75
CA TRP A 821 32.31 -23.37 -8.34
C TRP A 821 31.43 -22.21 -7.86
N SER A 822 31.87 -21.51 -6.82
CA SER A 822 31.38 -20.14 -6.56
C SER A 822 32.46 -19.12 -6.90
N ILE A 823 32.08 -17.87 -7.11
CA ILE A 823 33.02 -16.76 -7.33
C ILE A 823 32.83 -15.67 -6.28
N CYS A 824 33.94 -15.10 -5.82
CA CYS A 824 33.97 -14.00 -4.86
C CYS A 824 34.86 -12.86 -5.39
N LEU A 825 34.34 -11.64 -5.31
CA LEU A 825 35.07 -10.41 -5.57
C LEU A 825 35.05 -9.55 -4.31
N SER A 826 36.23 -9.18 -3.80
CA SER A 826 36.35 -8.39 -2.57
C SER A 826 37.27 -7.18 -2.71
N VAL A 827 37.03 -6.19 -1.86
CA VAL A 827 37.76 -4.92 -1.75
C VAL A 827 38.14 -4.63 -0.29
N GLY A 828 39.08 -3.71 -0.12
CA GLY A 828 39.63 -3.29 1.17
C GLY A 828 41.14 -3.57 1.28
N PRO A 829 41.73 -3.47 2.48
CA PRO A 829 41.07 -3.16 3.75
C PRO A 829 40.63 -1.69 3.84
N PHE A 830 39.54 -1.45 4.55
CA PHE A 830 39.10 -0.13 4.99
C PHE A 830 39.31 0.02 6.50
N ASN A 831 39.73 1.20 6.93
CA ASN A 831 39.75 1.59 8.33
C ASN A 831 38.70 2.66 8.50
N LEU A 832 37.62 2.36 9.23
CA LEU A 832 36.49 3.25 9.40
C LEU A 832 36.45 3.76 10.85
N ALA A 833 36.73 5.04 11.05
CA ALA A 833 36.48 5.73 12.30
C ALA A 833 34.96 5.80 12.59
N PRO A 834 34.55 6.08 13.84
CA PRO A 834 33.14 6.33 14.14
C PRO A 834 32.53 7.39 13.21
N ASN A 835 31.38 7.08 12.63
CA ASN A 835 30.64 7.83 11.61
C ASN A 835 31.32 7.96 10.23
N GLU A 836 32.48 7.36 10.02
CA GLU A 836 33.11 7.31 8.70
C GLU A 836 32.37 6.33 7.78
N GLN A 837 32.35 6.66 6.49
CA GLN A 837 31.68 5.89 5.45
C GLN A 837 32.60 5.74 4.24
N VAL A 838 32.54 4.59 3.59
CA VAL A 838 33.18 4.33 2.29
C VAL A 838 32.15 3.81 1.31
N ARG A 839 32.22 4.25 0.05
CA ARG A 839 31.37 3.75 -1.04
C ARG A 839 32.13 2.75 -1.90
N VAL A 840 31.49 1.63 -2.19
CA VAL A 840 31.95 0.60 -3.12
C VAL A 840 30.90 0.39 -4.19
N ALA A 841 31.33 0.06 -5.42
CA ALA A 841 30.40 -0.22 -6.51
C ALA A 841 30.79 -1.48 -7.28
N PHE A 842 29.81 -2.34 -7.55
CA PHE A 842 29.95 -3.58 -8.33
C PHE A 842 28.90 -3.63 -9.45
N ALA A 843 29.19 -4.36 -10.52
CA ALA A 843 28.16 -4.81 -11.47
C ALA A 843 28.01 -6.34 -11.39
N VAL A 844 26.75 -6.80 -11.45
CA VAL A 844 26.38 -8.18 -11.77
C VAL A 844 25.90 -8.17 -13.22
N LEU A 845 26.50 -9.00 -14.07
CA LEU A 845 26.33 -8.89 -15.51
C LEU A 845 26.50 -10.23 -16.24
N GLY A 846 26.06 -10.26 -17.50
CA GLY A 846 26.22 -11.41 -18.38
C GLY A 846 26.63 -11.04 -19.80
N GLY A 847 26.91 -12.06 -20.61
CA GLY A 847 27.20 -11.95 -22.04
C GLY A 847 27.13 -13.30 -22.73
N HIS A 848 26.82 -13.33 -24.02
CA HIS A 848 26.70 -14.57 -24.81
C HIS A 848 28.04 -15.31 -25.07
N SER A 849 29.15 -14.78 -24.57
CA SER A 849 30.49 -15.38 -24.64
C SER A 849 31.42 -14.69 -23.63
N GLU A 850 32.62 -15.23 -23.42
CA GLU A 850 33.64 -14.55 -22.60
C GLU A 850 33.95 -13.13 -23.13
N ASN A 851 34.01 -12.97 -24.45
CA ASN A 851 34.28 -11.68 -25.09
C ASN A 851 33.11 -10.69 -24.92
N ALA A 852 31.87 -11.16 -25.07
CA ALA A 852 30.69 -10.33 -24.84
C ALA A 852 30.59 -9.88 -23.37
N PHE A 853 30.85 -10.79 -22.42
CA PHE A 853 30.90 -10.45 -21.00
C PHE A 853 31.93 -9.36 -20.71
N ILE A 854 33.13 -9.44 -21.31
CA ILE A 854 34.17 -8.41 -21.13
C ILE A 854 33.73 -7.06 -21.71
N ILE A 855 33.08 -7.04 -22.88
CA ILE A 855 32.54 -5.82 -23.49
C ILE A 855 31.47 -5.20 -22.58
N ASN A 856 30.55 -6.02 -22.07
CA ASN A 856 29.48 -5.56 -21.18
C ASN A 856 30.06 -5.06 -19.84
N ALA A 857 31.17 -5.65 -19.37
CA ALA A 857 31.90 -5.18 -18.19
C ALA A 857 32.55 -3.81 -18.41
N ASP A 858 33.11 -3.58 -19.60
CA ASP A 858 33.65 -2.26 -19.98
C ASP A 858 32.50 -1.24 -20.13
N SER A 859 31.34 -1.67 -20.61
CA SER A 859 30.15 -0.82 -20.68
C SER A 859 29.63 -0.44 -19.30
N ALA A 860 29.55 -1.37 -18.35
CA ALA A 860 29.21 -1.09 -16.96
C ALA A 860 30.19 -0.10 -16.31
N GLN A 861 31.50 -0.24 -16.61
CA GLN A 861 32.51 0.71 -16.16
C GLN A 861 32.28 2.10 -16.77
N SER A 862 32.01 2.18 -18.07
CA SER A 862 31.68 3.44 -18.77
C SER A 862 30.44 4.10 -18.16
N TYR A 863 29.39 3.33 -17.89
CA TYR A 863 28.17 3.85 -17.26
C TYR A 863 28.48 4.43 -15.87
N TYR A 864 29.22 3.68 -15.06
CA TYR A 864 29.64 4.15 -13.74
C TYR A 864 30.45 5.44 -13.84
N ASP A 865 31.48 5.48 -14.69
CA ASP A 865 32.38 6.64 -14.81
C ASP A 865 31.67 7.90 -15.31
N ASN A 866 30.70 7.75 -16.22
CA ASN A 866 29.99 8.87 -16.84
C ASN A 866 28.79 9.37 -16.01
N TYR A 867 28.07 8.48 -15.32
CA TYR A 867 26.79 8.82 -14.68
C TYR A 867 26.81 8.71 -13.14
N LEU A 868 27.70 7.90 -12.56
CA LEU A 868 27.63 7.53 -11.13
C LEU A 868 28.89 7.93 -10.32
N ALA A 869 30.07 7.97 -10.94
CA ALA A 869 31.36 8.24 -10.29
C ALA A 869 31.49 9.66 -9.74
N GLY A 870 30.63 10.59 -10.18
CA GLY A 870 30.59 11.99 -9.75
C GLY A 870 29.65 12.31 -8.59
N ILE A 871 28.80 11.38 -8.16
CA ILE A 871 27.84 11.59 -7.06
C ILE A 871 28.51 11.21 -5.73
N SER A 872 29.52 12.00 -5.36
CA SER A 872 29.90 12.10 -3.95
C SER A 872 29.16 13.30 -3.38
N GLU A 873 28.49 13.14 -2.24
CA GLU A 873 28.36 14.27 -1.33
C GLU A 873 29.79 14.72 -1.01
N ARG A 874 30.17 15.89 -1.52
CA ARG A 874 31.33 16.58 -0.99
C ARG A 874 31.10 16.72 0.51
N ASN A 875 32.07 16.27 1.30
CA ASN A 875 32.29 16.86 2.62
C ASN A 875 32.16 18.37 2.48
N ALA A 876 31.28 18.96 3.28
CA ALA A 876 30.94 20.37 3.20
C ALA A 876 32.17 21.24 3.46
N GLU A 877 32.93 21.55 2.42
CA GLU A 877 33.83 22.69 2.44
C GLU A 877 33.00 23.95 2.17
N LYS A 878 32.99 24.85 3.16
CA LYS A 878 32.35 26.18 3.06
C LYS A 878 32.80 26.88 1.78
N ILE A 879 31.90 27.00 0.80
CA ILE A 879 32.11 27.87 -0.35
C ILE A 879 31.90 29.32 0.11
N THR A 880 32.99 30.07 0.21
CA THR A 880 32.95 31.53 0.36
C THR A 880 32.35 32.14 -0.91
N LYS A 881 31.21 32.83 -0.76
CA LYS A 881 30.51 33.54 -1.84
C LYS A 881 31.50 34.49 -2.55
N LEU A 882 31.84 34.21 -3.81
CA LEU A 882 32.66 35.09 -4.65
C LEU A 882 31.74 35.90 -5.56
N ASN A 883 31.72 37.22 -5.37
CA ASN A 883 31.00 38.15 -6.24
C ASN A 883 31.70 38.24 -7.61
N SER A 884 31.16 37.59 -8.63
CA SER A 884 31.51 37.81 -10.03
C SER A 884 30.33 38.47 -10.75
N THR A 885 30.59 39.56 -11.47
CA THR A 885 29.59 40.32 -12.23
C THR A 885 29.53 39.84 -13.69
N PHE A 886 28.31 39.53 -14.15
CA PHE A 886 27.99 39.26 -15.54
C PHE A 886 27.39 40.51 -16.19
N PHE A 887 27.80 40.83 -17.42
CA PHE A 887 27.18 41.90 -18.20
C PHE A 887 26.70 41.37 -19.55
N VAL A 888 25.42 41.59 -19.86
CA VAL A 888 24.85 41.30 -21.18
C VAL A 888 25.12 42.49 -22.08
N LYS A 889 25.91 42.31 -23.13
CA LYS A 889 26.29 43.41 -24.05
C LYS A 889 25.39 43.47 -25.29
N LYS A 890 24.87 42.32 -25.75
CA LYS A 890 23.91 42.13 -26.88
C LYS A 890 23.12 40.83 -26.69
N SER A 891 21.97 40.68 -27.36
CA SER A 891 21.05 39.52 -27.24
C SER A 891 21.64 38.15 -27.64
N ASP A 892 22.88 38.10 -28.12
CA ASP A 892 23.55 36.90 -28.62
C ASP A 892 24.86 36.53 -27.89
N LYS A 893 25.33 37.35 -26.92
CA LYS A 893 26.60 37.13 -26.19
C LYS A 893 26.57 37.63 -24.74
N ILE A 894 27.26 36.92 -23.84
CA ILE A 894 27.50 37.33 -22.45
C ILE A 894 29.00 37.61 -22.24
N ILE A 895 29.34 38.70 -21.54
CA ILE A 895 30.71 38.95 -21.08
C ILE A 895 30.86 38.45 -19.64
N ILE A 896 31.87 37.61 -19.43
CA ILE A 896 32.19 37.02 -18.14
C ILE A 896 33.55 37.55 -17.69
N ASN A 897 33.57 38.27 -16.58
CA ASN A 897 34.80 38.71 -15.93
C ASN A 897 35.34 37.59 -15.05
N SER A 898 36.57 37.16 -15.29
CA SER A 898 37.21 36.02 -14.65
C SER A 898 38.52 36.47 -13.99
N LYS A 899 38.80 35.99 -12.76
CA LYS A 899 40.02 36.37 -12.04
C LYS A 899 41.25 35.62 -12.54
N ILE A 900 41.07 34.58 -13.36
CA ILE A 900 42.15 33.88 -14.06
C ILE A 900 42.65 34.78 -15.19
N LYS A 901 43.77 35.47 -15.00
CA LYS A 901 44.29 36.47 -15.96
C LYS A 901 45.17 35.90 -17.06
N GLU A 902 45.48 34.62 -16.97
CA GLU A 902 46.31 33.90 -17.93
C GLU A 902 45.47 33.18 -18.99
N LYS A 903 46.15 32.55 -19.95
CA LYS A 903 45.51 31.74 -20.99
C LYS A 903 44.84 30.52 -20.36
N ALA A 904 43.53 30.41 -20.53
CA ALA A 904 42.73 29.38 -19.88
C ALA A 904 41.80 28.68 -20.89
N THR A 905 41.52 27.41 -20.63
CA THR A 905 40.50 26.66 -21.37
C THR A 905 39.16 26.88 -20.71
N ILE A 906 38.15 27.21 -21.50
CA ILE A 906 36.78 27.39 -21.05
C ILE A 906 35.95 26.26 -21.62
N THR A 907 35.26 25.53 -20.76
CA THR A 907 34.36 24.45 -21.15
C THR A 907 32.95 24.76 -20.66
N LEU A 908 31.98 24.66 -21.55
CA LEU A 908 30.56 24.84 -21.28
C LEU A 908 29.89 23.47 -21.23
N TYR A 909 29.14 23.22 -20.18
CA TYR A 909 28.38 22.01 -19.94
C TYR A 909 26.89 22.33 -19.86
N ASP A 910 26.04 21.42 -20.32
CA ASP A 910 24.60 21.46 -20.03
C ASP A 910 24.30 20.89 -18.63
N LEU A 911 23.02 20.88 -18.23
CA LEU A 911 22.58 20.44 -16.91
C LEU A 911 22.91 18.96 -16.62
N THR A 912 23.09 18.14 -17.66
CA THR A 912 23.45 16.72 -17.52
C THR A 912 24.97 16.52 -17.44
N GLY A 913 25.75 17.61 -17.34
CA GLY A 913 27.21 17.55 -17.30
C GLY A 913 27.88 17.26 -18.64
N ARG A 914 27.12 17.24 -19.77
CA ARG A 914 27.68 17.00 -21.10
C ARG A 914 28.34 18.27 -21.62
N GLU A 915 29.56 18.15 -22.15
CA GLU A 915 30.26 19.27 -22.78
C GLU A 915 29.56 19.67 -24.09
N ILE A 916 29.12 20.93 -24.16
CA ILE A 916 28.39 21.48 -25.32
C ILE A 916 29.16 22.62 -26.01
N GLY A 917 30.32 23.01 -25.48
CA GLY A 917 31.18 24.00 -26.11
C GLY A 917 32.51 24.16 -25.41
N ARG A 918 33.58 24.43 -26.17
CA ARG A 918 34.91 24.71 -25.64
C ARG A 918 35.51 25.93 -26.31
N PHE A 919 36.10 26.80 -25.52
CA PHE A 919 36.67 28.07 -25.94
C PHE A 919 38.04 28.28 -25.30
N ILE A 920 38.87 29.12 -25.90
CA ILE A 920 40.15 29.54 -25.31
C ILE A 920 40.02 31.00 -24.92
N LYS A 921 40.38 31.29 -23.67
CA LYS A 921 40.53 32.65 -23.16
C LYS A 921 41.99 33.03 -23.24
N ASP A 922 42.28 34.17 -23.89
CA ASP A 922 43.62 34.77 -23.88
C ASP A 922 43.89 35.53 -22.57
N ASN A 923 45.09 36.10 -22.40
CA ASN A 923 45.51 36.85 -21.20
C ASN A 923 44.72 38.17 -21.00
N LYS A 924 43.41 38.07 -20.73
CA LYS A 924 42.46 39.17 -20.57
C LYS A 924 41.60 38.94 -19.34
N ASP A 925 41.09 40.02 -18.74
CA ASP A 925 40.24 39.95 -17.54
C ASP A 925 38.82 39.40 -17.82
N SER A 926 38.44 39.30 -19.09
CA SER A 926 37.09 38.86 -19.49
C SER A 926 37.08 38.02 -20.76
N PHE A 927 35.98 37.28 -20.94
CA PHE A 927 35.71 36.43 -22.10
C PHE A 927 34.27 36.61 -22.59
N GLU A 928 34.07 36.51 -23.90
CA GLU A 928 32.74 36.55 -24.55
C GLU A 928 32.22 35.13 -24.79
N LEU A 929 31.13 34.76 -24.11
CA LEU A 929 30.41 33.52 -24.35
C LEU A 929 29.31 33.73 -25.41
N PRO A 930 29.39 33.10 -26.60
CA PRO A 930 28.30 33.14 -27.57
C PRO A 930 27.11 32.31 -27.08
N ILE A 931 25.94 32.93 -26.93
CA ILE A 931 24.71 32.27 -26.43
C ILE A 931 23.63 32.12 -27.50
N LYS A 932 23.86 32.64 -28.72
CA LYS A 932 22.89 32.61 -29.82
C LYS A 932 22.36 31.21 -30.17
N LYS A 933 23.18 30.16 -30.03
CA LYS A 933 22.80 28.77 -30.35
C LYS A 933 22.37 27.95 -29.13
N LEU A 934 22.41 28.53 -27.93
CA LEU A 934 22.01 27.84 -26.69
C LEU A 934 20.50 28.02 -26.47
N ASN A 935 19.81 26.96 -26.05
CA ASN A 935 18.38 27.03 -25.72
C ASN A 935 18.18 27.66 -24.33
N ASN A 936 16.92 27.90 -23.96
CA ASN A 936 16.60 28.31 -22.60
C ASN A 936 16.96 27.16 -21.65
N GLY A 937 17.74 27.44 -20.61
CA GLY A 937 18.27 26.38 -19.75
C GLY A 937 19.41 26.83 -18.85
N ILE A 938 19.85 25.89 -18.00
CA ILE A 938 20.98 26.07 -17.09
C ILE A 938 22.21 25.43 -17.71
N TYR A 939 23.31 26.16 -17.68
CA TYR A 939 24.61 25.75 -18.18
C TYR A 939 25.69 25.97 -17.14
N PHE A 940 26.71 25.13 -17.13
CA PHE A 940 27.87 25.26 -16.26
C PHE A 940 29.09 25.62 -17.09
N LEU A 941 29.79 26.67 -16.71
CA LEU A 941 31.01 27.10 -17.37
C LEU A 941 32.20 26.85 -16.46
N LYS A 942 33.17 26.09 -16.93
CA LYS A 942 34.44 25.83 -16.25
C LYS A 942 35.56 26.57 -16.96
N ILE A 943 36.25 27.46 -16.27
CA ILE A 943 37.44 28.15 -16.75
C ILE A 943 38.64 27.56 -16.03
N LYS A 944 39.56 26.96 -16.77
CA LYS A 944 40.72 26.23 -16.24
C LYS A 944 42.04 26.79 -16.78
N GLY A 945 42.80 27.45 -15.92
CA GLY A 945 44.22 27.81 -16.08
C GLY A 945 45.06 27.09 -15.02
N GLU A 946 46.00 27.78 -14.38
CA GLU A 946 46.68 27.34 -13.15
C GLU A 946 45.69 27.24 -11.97
N LYS A 947 44.60 28.01 -12.01
CA LYS A 947 43.45 27.93 -11.10
C LYS A 947 42.18 27.61 -11.87
N GLU A 948 41.14 27.20 -11.14
CA GLU A 948 39.83 26.85 -11.70
C GLU A 948 38.74 27.79 -11.18
N GLU A 949 37.91 28.29 -12.10
CA GLU A 949 36.68 29.02 -11.79
C GLU A 949 35.50 28.30 -12.45
N ASN A 950 34.43 28.09 -11.69
CA ASN A 950 33.21 27.48 -12.17
C ASN A 950 32.03 28.45 -12.01
N TYR A 951 31.22 28.59 -13.07
CA TYR A 951 30.07 29.47 -13.10
C TYR A 951 28.82 28.67 -13.48
N ARG A 952 27.69 29.02 -12.86
CA ARG A 952 26.37 28.60 -13.32
C ARG A 952 25.74 29.76 -14.09
N ILE A 953 25.35 29.51 -15.33
CA ILE A 953 24.73 30.48 -16.23
C ILE A 953 23.32 30.01 -16.51
N VAL A 954 22.34 30.91 -16.34
CA VAL A 954 20.95 30.66 -16.73
C VAL A 954 20.69 31.50 -17.97
N ILE A 955 20.29 30.84 -19.07
CA ILE A 955 19.94 31.50 -20.33
C ILE A 955 18.43 31.46 -20.48
N LEU A 956 17.83 32.64 -20.62
CA LEU A 956 16.41 32.85 -20.91
C LEU A 956 16.35 33.82 -22.11
N LYS A 957 16.05 33.32 -23.30
CA LYS A 957 15.82 34.08 -24.53
C LYS A 957 14.37 34.48 -24.69
#